data_AF-A0A4Q2J3G9-F1
#
_entry.id   AF-A0A4Q2J3G9-F1
#
_cell.length_a   1.000
_cell.length_b   1.000
_cell.length_c   1.000
_cell.angle_alpha   90.00
_cell.angle_beta   90.00
_cell.angle_gamma   90.00
#
_symmetry.space_group_name_H-M   'P 1'
#
loop_
_entity.id
_entity.type
_entity.pdbx_description
1 polymer ?
#
loop_
_entity_poly.entity_id
_entity_poly.type
_entity_poly.pdbx_seq_one_letter_code
_entity_poly.pdbx_strand_id
1 'polypeptide(L)'
;MNPSFSPAASSAIFHPSGFTPDFFKPLPPPAADAAEGISFPRHAGETIAEFRQSADFPGFKREFMAHIECIKQFATEYLGDEAHGVHVAFDEFTGKLFDDGSDFFEGEENILYGVGKRSLEQLSVRLADAGIEPARRQTCVLELAEGIGQCAGGAAVNLAEAAQSLQSAHESQFLRAKNEVATALITEAYLHLTAEPAPVAFTLKIGAMPVPRIPVQFEIHCATSLRNAVAECLGLAKHVDHVADNCEFSSEAIGYCLQYISQRLTAAGLAKGLAEKYLHDFRQPVAAALAQDTVGTASGIMHGDGDRVFKYRKWSGRLADARETLKGYGEVRMVSLITAVGPHRRKFRLNADSTLVALDILDYQRRNGAVAASYRPETLMHWRHGEKEISIQYIAEQLAWAVENGEARLLDTKHLMLISPKDFQGRERTAELIAANVRKNSSPEVQQACLSPEWLSVLDCADVFAAWTPAALSLYLKRHAMRIAMLPRSGFLSIVKGVAACGSKADLDMCVPHGSVMFEAPAGSAPPDFFRIALLRGDVLIFNAVLRRFEEGMSKSDRIRRQAGAIIASADAQGVVAAAGAYLKPGHNPVLSAYHNIAMRAVRNRLMTAAQFEDILAAKNGRGTAGLVFAIKNDDCEKIREFGAILLDAFACGLLDSAQCAKLLSAPTRAGIPALLIAVRENLSDAITVFGGVVIAANISKAINRGQAFSLLSAHAWADCSALAFAAASGKCNAVLGFGKVIAVAASKGVLTNAQVYRLLQGRPALGQQLLEMALCLGHFDAVKALGNLYLNLYMEGFLDRGQIRALLSGKTSESTQELIGVLTHGRDAEAATALLGNIIVTAECILNDNDDPTPLFLSAANASPSIDLRTLAVARSSPALRALAADMRALCDQVESGLAVCGHVRAQFGILAQQMLRSRIGLFFDPGEPAEGPRLFAEIWEQWKRLDQIQ
;
A
#
# COMPACT_ATOMS: atom_id res chain seq x y z
N MET A 1 31.87 -26.27 -26.78
CA MET A 1 32.00 -25.67 -28.13
C MET A 1 30.68 -24.97 -28.44
N ASN A 2 30.60 -23.67 -28.19
CA ASN A 2 29.40 -22.86 -28.41
C ASN A 2 29.26 -22.54 -29.92
N PRO A 3 28.07 -22.72 -30.53
CA PRO A 3 27.83 -22.20 -31.86
C PRO A 3 27.73 -20.68 -31.77
N SER A 4 28.68 -19.97 -32.39
CA SER A 4 28.59 -18.53 -32.60
C SER A 4 27.38 -18.23 -33.49
N PHE A 5 26.29 -17.74 -32.89
CA PHE A 5 25.15 -17.21 -33.65
C PHE A 5 25.60 -15.99 -34.45
N SER A 6 25.46 -16.05 -35.78
CA SER A 6 25.75 -14.92 -36.67
C SER A 6 24.50 -14.03 -36.78
N PRO A 7 24.54 -12.76 -36.34
CA PRO A 7 23.37 -11.87 -36.26
C PRO A 7 22.91 -11.29 -37.62
N ALA A 8 23.38 -11.84 -38.75
CA ALA A 8 23.29 -11.18 -40.05
C ALA A 8 21.89 -11.16 -40.71
N ALA A 9 20.90 -11.91 -40.21
CA ALA A 9 19.63 -12.11 -40.93
C ALA A 9 18.43 -11.25 -40.45
N SER A 10 18.57 -10.41 -39.42
CA SER A 10 17.46 -9.58 -38.89
C SER A 10 17.79 -8.08 -38.82
N SER A 11 18.66 -7.58 -39.70
CA SER A 11 19.06 -6.16 -39.75
C SER A 11 18.03 -5.22 -40.39
N ALA A 12 16.72 -5.45 -40.16
CA ALA A 12 15.74 -4.38 -40.32
C ALA A 12 16.13 -3.32 -39.30
N ILE A 13 16.74 -2.23 -39.77
CA ILE A 13 17.45 -1.30 -38.89
C ILE A 13 16.46 -0.71 -37.90
N PHE A 14 16.69 -1.02 -36.62
CA PHE A 14 15.87 -0.54 -35.53
C PHE A 14 16.00 0.99 -35.42
N HIS A 15 14.95 1.71 -35.79
CA HIS A 15 14.90 3.17 -35.73
C HIS A 15 13.61 3.63 -35.06
N PRO A 16 13.63 3.87 -33.73
CA PRO A 16 12.52 4.51 -33.07
C PRO A 16 12.22 5.86 -33.72
N SER A 17 10.93 6.19 -33.81
CA SER A 17 10.48 7.31 -34.63
C SER A 17 11.08 8.66 -34.17
N GLY A 18 11.71 9.35 -35.12
CA GLY A 18 12.22 10.71 -34.95
C GLY A 18 13.69 10.86 -34.57
N PHE A 19 14.41 9.79 -34.29
CA PHE A 19 15.85 9.83 -33.99
C PHE A 19 16.71 9.60 -35.23
N THR A 20 17.97 10.04 -35.17
CA THR A 20 18.97 9.61 -36.16
C THR A 20 19.55 8.24 -35.78
N PRO A 21 20.04 7.45 -36.77
CA PRO A 21 20.71 6.18 -36.50
C PRO A 21 21.88 6.30 -35.51
N ASP A 22 22.64 7.40 -35.61
CA ASP A 22 23.83 7.65 -34.80
C ASP A 22 23.52 7.85 -33.31
N PHE A 23 22.29 8.26 -32.98
CA PHE A 23 21.87 8.49 -31.59
C PHE A 23 21.86 7.21 -30.74
N PHE A 24 21.72 6.04 -31.36
CA PHE A 24 21.73 4.74 -30.69
C PHE A 24 23.07 4.01 -30.81
N LYS A 25 24.10 4.65 -31.37
CA LYS A 25 25.43 4.04 -31.34
C LYS A 25 25.91 4.00 -29.89
N PRO A 26 26.35 2.83 -29.38
CA PRO A 26 26.96 2.78 -28.06
C PRO A 26 28.13 3.76 -28.03
N LEU A 27 28.25 4.49 -26.93
CA LEU A 27 29.44 5.30 -26.72
C LEU A 27 30.67 4.38 -26.82
N PRO A 28 31.74 4.82 -27.49
CA PRO A 28 32.96 4.04 -27.52
C PRO A 28 33.34 3.73 -26.07
N PRO A 29 33.74 2.49 -25.75
CA PRO A 29 34.26 2.17 -24.44
C PRO A 29 35.37 3.18 -24.13
N PRO A 30 35.52 3.62 -22.86
CA PRO A 30 36.59 4.54 -22.50
C PRO A 30 37.90 3.95 -23.02
N ALA A 31 38.72 4.77 -23.68
CA ALA A 31 40.00 4.32 -24.23
C ALA A 31 40.74 3.55 -23.12
N ALA A 32 41.16 2.32 -23.42
CA ALA A 32 41.71 1.36 -22.45
C ALA A 32 43.11 1.78 -21.92
N ASP A 33 43.40 3.08 -21.90
CA ASP A 33 44.74 3.65 -21.65
C ASP A 33 45.09 3.77 -20.17
N ALA A 34 44.22 3.33 -19.25
CA ALA A 34 44.63 3.12 -17.86
C ALA A 34 45.40 1.79 -17.82
N ALA A 35 46.69 1.84 -17.45
CA ALA A 35 47.53 0.66 -17.22
C ALA A 35 46.70 -0.39 -16.47
N GLU A 36 46.40 -1.52 -17.12
CA GLU A 36 45.51 -2.52 -16.54
C GLU A 36 46.03 -2.89 -15.15
N GLY A 37 45.26 -2.57 -14.10
CA GLY A 37 45.58 -3.00 -12.74
C GLY A 37 45.36 -4.51 -12.59
N ILE A 38 45.82 -5.09 -11.49
CA ILE A 38 45.64 -6.53 -11.21
C ILE A 38 44.14 -6.80 -11.03
N SER A 39 43.52 -7.70 -11.81
CA SER A 39 42.09 -8.05 -11.66
C SER A 39 41.86 -9.53 -11.96
N PHE A 40 40.84 -10.12 -11.36
CA PHE A 40 40.47 -11.52 -11.62
C PHE A 40 39.46 -11.65 -12.79
N PRO A 41 39.54 -12.71 -13.62
CA PRO A 41 40.68 -13.58 -13.84
C PRO A 41 41.63 -12.96 -14.89
N ARG A 42 42.92 -12.81 -14.55
CA ARG A 42 43.97 -12.54 -15.54
C ARG A 42 44.51 -13.81 -16.18
N HIS A 43 44.46 -14.92 -15.44
CA HIS A 43 44.89 -16.22 -15.88
C HIS A 43 43.67 -17.14 -15.96
N ALA A 44 43.29 -17.52 -17.18
CA ALA A 44 42.22 -18.49 -17.37
C ALA A 44 42.58 -19.81 -16.67
N GLY A 45 41.79 -20.22 -15.69
CA GLY A 45 41.96 -21.47 -14.96
C GLY A 45 42.21 -21.33 -13.46
N GLU A 46 42.47 -20.12 -12.95
CA GLU A 46 42.64 -19.90 -11.51
C GLU A 46 41.28 -19.82 -10.80
N THR A 47 41.15 -20.55 -9.71
CA THR A 47 40.07 -20.42 -8.73
C THR A 47 40.31 -19.21 -7.81
N ILE A 48 39.29 -18.73 -7.10
CA ILE A 48 39.45 -17.63 -6.13
C ILE A 48 40.44 -18.01 -5.02
N ALA A 49 40.44 -19.27 -4.60
CA ALA A 49 41.39 -19.78 -3.62
C ALA A 49 42.85 -19.71 -4.14
N GLU A 50 43.09 -20.12 -5.38
CA GLU A 50 44.41 -20.00 -6.01
C GLU A 50 44.83 -18.54 -6.21
N PHE A 51 43.89 -17.67 -6.63
CA PHE A 51 44.16 -16.25 -6.75
C PHE A 51 44.54 -15.64 -5.40
N ARG A 52 43.80 -15.90 -4.31
CA ARG A 52 44.13 -15.43 -2.94
C ARG A 52 45.51 -15.89 -2.47
N GLN A 53 45.97 -17.06 -2.90
CA GLN A 53 47.29 -17.61 -2.57
C GLN A 53 48.40 -17.15 -3.52
N SER A 54 48.06 -16.50 -4.63
CA SER A 54 49.01 -16.02 -5.62
C SER A 54 49.86 -14.86 -5.09
N ALA A 55 51.03 -14.65 -5.71
CA ALA A 55 51.89 -13.51 -5.41
C ALA A 55 51.25 -12.15 -5.79
N ASP A 56 50.22 -12.17 -6.64
CA ASP A 56 49.54 -10.97 -7.13
C ASP A 56 48.44 -10.47 -6.18
N PHE A 57 47.89 -11.33 -5.31
CA PHE A 57 46.79 -10.95 -4.42
C PHE A 57 47.12 -9.82 -3.43
N PRO A 58 48.31 -9.76 -2.81
CA PRO A 58 48.70 -8.60 -2.00
C PRO A 58 48.74 -7.29 -2.80
N GLY A 59 49.09 -7.36 -4.10
CA GLY A 59 49.04 -6.22 -5.01
C GLY A 59 47.61 -5.81 -5.33
N PHE A 60 46.78 -6.78 -5.70
CA PHE A 60 45.34 -6.60 -5.91
C PHE A 60 44.64 -5.95 -4.72
N LYS A 61 44.82 -6.50 -3.50
CA LYS A 61 44.21 -5.98 -2.28
C LYS A 61 44.64 -4.54 -2.01
N ARG A 62 45.91 -4.21 -2.24
CA ARG A 62 46.43 -2.85 -2.08
C ARG A 62 45.80 -1.88 -3.08
N GLU A 63 45.71 -2.25 -4.35
CA GLU A 63 45.04 -1.44 -5.39
C GLU A 63 43.56 -1.23 -5.06
N PHE A 64 42.85 -2.31 -4.71
CA PHE A 64 41.43 -2.27 -4.36
C PHE A 64 41.18 -1.33 -3.18
N MET A 65 41.93 -1.47 -2.08
CA MET A 65 41.81 -0.59 -0.92
C MET A 65 42.17 0.86 -1.23
N ALA A 66 43.14 1.12 -2.12
CA ALA A 66 43.49 2.48 -2.52
C ALA A 66 42.32 3.20 -3.22
N HIS A 67 41.53 2.49 -4.03
CA HIS A 67 40.33 3.05 -4.64
C HIS A 67 39.20 3.30 -3.63
N ILE A 68 39.04 2.42 -2.63
CA ILE A 68 38.08 2.63 -1.53
C ILE A 68 38.47 3.88 -0.73
N GLU A 69 39.76 4.06 -0.42
CA GLU A 69 40.26 5.25 0.26
C GLU A 69 40.09 6.52 -0.59
N CYS A 70 40.18 6.43 -1.92
CA CYS A 70 39.86 7.54 -2.83
C CYS A 70 38.40 8.01 -2.66
N ILE A 71 37.45 7.06 -2.58
CA ILE A 71 36.02 7.36 -2.35
C ILE A 71 35.81 7.97 -0.96
N LYS A 72 36.43 7.41 0.08
CA LYS A 72 36.34 7.94 1.45
C LYS A 72 36.93 9.35 1.57
N GLN A 73 38.06 9.60 0.91
CA GLN A 73 38.67 10.92 0.86
C GLN A 73 37.76 11.93 0.16
N PHE A 74 37.17 11.54 -0.98
CA PHE A 74 36.16 12.35 -1.66
C PHE A 74 34.97 12.65 -0.73
N ALA A 75 34.46 11.66 0.01
CA ALA A 75 33.37 11.87 0.96
C ALA A 75 33.74 12.87 2.05
N THR A 76 34.94 12.76 2.65
CA THR A 76 35.43 13.70 3.66
C THR A 76 35.54 15.14 3.12
N GLU A 77 35.96 15.30 1.87
CA GLU A 77 36.13 16.62 1.26
C GLU A 77 34.79 17.28 0.86
N TYR A 78 33.82 16.48 0.37
CA TYR A 78 32.64 17.01 -0.30
C TYR A 78 31.30 16.76 0.40
N LEU A 79 31.19 15.83 1.37
CA LEU A 79 29.89 15.43 1.97
C LEU A 79 29.68 15.94 3.41
N GLY A 80 30.68 16.53 4.05
CA GLY A 80 30.54 17.06 5.43
C GLY A 80 30.13 15.95 6.41
N ASP A 81 29.03 16.16 7.15
CA ASP A 81 28.56 15.24 8.19
C ASP A 81 28.16 13.85 7.64
N GLU A 82 27.76 13.76 6.37
CA GLU A 82 27.37 12.48 5.73
C GLU A 82 28.58 11.59 5.42
N ALA A 83 29.80 12.14 5.46
CA ALA A 83 31.03 11.38 5.18
C ALA A 83 31.20 10.19 6.14
N HIS A 84 30.76 10.30 7.39
CA HIS A 84 30.87 9.22 8.37
C HIS A 84 30.05 7.99 7.95
N GLY A 85 28.82 8.19 7.45
CA GLY A 85 27.98 7.08 6.97
C GLY A 85 28.61 6.35 5.79
N VAL A 86 29.22 7.09 4.86
CA VAL A 86 29.98 6.52 3.74
C VAL A 86 31.18 5.71 4.23
N HIS A 87 31.95 6.24 5.19
CA HIS A 87 33.11 5.53 5.75
C HIS A 87 32.71 4.21 6.38
N VAL A 88 31.67 4.22 7.23
CA VAL A 88 31.14 3.01 7.90
C VAL A 88 30.71 1.96 6.87
N ALA A 89 29.96 2.36 5.83
CA ALA A 89 29.49 1.43 4.81
C ALA A 89 30.65 0.76 4.03
N PHE A 90 31.69 1.52 3.68
CA PHE A 90 32.85 0.99 2.96
C PHE A 90 33.82 0.20 3.86
N ASP A 91 33.93 0.53 5.14
CA ASP A 91 34.65 -0.27 6.13
C ASP A 91 33.97 -1.63 6.34
N GLU A 92 32.64 -1.64 6.48
CA GLU A 92 31.88 -2.88 6.59
C GLU A 92 32.00 -3.74 5.32
N PHE A 93 31.88 -3.11 4.14
CA PHE A 93 32.04 -3.79 2.85
C PHE A 93 33.43 -4.44 2.72
N THR A 94 34.50 -3.70 3.01
CA THR A 94 35.87 -4.22 2.89
C THR A 94 36.23 -5.25 3.95
N GLY A 95 35.72 -5.11 5.17
CA GLY A 95 35.83 -6.13 6.22
C GLY A 95 35.18 -7.44 5.78
N LYS A 96 33.92 -7.39 5.31
CA LYS A 96 33.24 -8.57 4.76
C LYS A 96 33.97 -9.18 3.55
N LEU A 97 34.57 -8.37 2.69
CA LEU A 97 35.22 -8.85 1.46
C LEU A 97 36.57 -9.53 1.72
N PHE A 98 37.35 -9.04 2.69
CA PHE A 98 38.74 -9.45 2.88
C PHE A 98 39.04 -10.16 4.20
N ASP A 99 38.10 -10.25 5.14
CA ASP A 99 38.28 -11.04 6.36
C ASP A 99 38.04 -12.52 6.08
N ASP A 100 39.04 -13.35 6.40
CA ASP A 100 39.04 -14.80 6.14
C ASP A 100 37.95 -15.58 6.91
N GLY A 101 37.17 -14.92 7.78
CA GLY A 101 36.06 -15.51 8.53
C GLY A 101 34.67 -15.07 8.07
N SER A 102 34.55 -14.27 6.99
CA SER A 102 33.26 -13.83 6.47
C SER A 102 32.83 -14.66 5.27
N ASP A 103 31.78 -15.47 5.44
CA ASP A 103 31.15 -16.21 4.33
C ASP A 103 30.18 -15.31 3.52
N PHE A 104 30.15 -14.00 3.78
CA PHE A 104 29.15 -13.10 3.20
C PHE A 104 29.22 -13.03 1.67
N PHE A 105 30.43 -13.06 1.09
CA PHE A 105 30.66 -13.01 -0.36
C PHE A 105 31.06 -14.35 -0.97
N GLU A 106 30.93 -15.45 -0.21
CA GLU A 106 31.31 -16.79 -0.70
C GLU A 106 30.59 -17.11 -2.02
N GLY A 107 31.37 -17.30 -3.09
CA GLY A 107 30.85 -17.62 -4.43
C GLY A 107 30.64 -16.42 -5.36
N GLU A 108 30.70 -15.19 -4.83
CA GLU A 108 30.56 -13.94 -5.61
C GLU A 108 31.88 -13.16 -5.72
N GLU A 109 32.95 -13.62 -5.05
CA GLU A 109 34.24 -12.92 -5.03
C GLU A 109 34.89 -12.83 -6.41
N ASN A 110 34.62 -13.80 -7.30
CA ASN A 110 35.07 -13.76 -8.68
C ASN A 110 34.55 -12.52 -9.43
N ILE A 111 33.31 -12.12 -9.16
CA ILE A 111 32.68 -10.96 -9.79
C ILE A 111 33.24 -9.68 -9.17
N LEU A 112 33.38 -9.63 -7.85
CA LEU A 112 33.93 -8.46 -7.15
C LEU A 112 35.41 -8.23 -7.47
N TYR A 113 36.23 -9.29 -7.53
CA TYR A 113 37.65 -9.19 -7.85
C TYR A 113 37.92 -8.92 -9.34
N GLY A 114 36.92 -9.15 -10.19
CA GLY A 114 36.96 -8.81 -11.60
C GLY A 114 36.23 -7.52 -11.94
N VAL A 115 34.94 -7.64 -12.21
CA VAL A 115 34.10 -6.54 -12.67
C VAL A 115 33.93 -5.47 -11.60
N GLY A 116 33.76 -5.88 -10.33
CA GLY A 116 33.66 -4.96 -9.21
C GLY A 116 34.90 -4.07 -9.10
N LYS A 117 36.10 -4.66 -9.17
CA LYS A 117 37.37 -3.93 -9.14
C LYS A 117 37.52 -2.94 -10.29
N ARG A 118 37.23 -3.35 -11.54
CA ARG A 118 37.28 -2.45 -12.71
C ARG A 118 36.27 -1.30 -12.60
N SER A 119 35.09 -1.58 -12.08
CA SER A 119 34.06 -0.55 -11.86
C SER A 119 34.50 0.44 -10.77
N LEU A 120 35.09 -0.06 -9.70
CA LEU A 120 35.66 0.75 -8.62
C LEU A 120 36.81 1.66 -9.10
N GLU A 121 37.69 1.15 -9.95
CA GLU A 121 38.74 1.94 -10.61
C GLU A 121 38.15 3.09 -11.44
N GLN A 122 37.18 2.76 -12.31
CA GLN A 122 36.50 3.74 -13.16
C GLN A 122 35.80 4.79 -12.31
N LEU A 123 35.08 4.37 -11.28
CA LEU A 123 34.41 5.25 -10.33
C LEU A 123 35.39 6.23 -9.69
N SER A 124 36.54 5.74 -9.21
CA SER A 124 37.59 6.58 -8.60
C SER A 124 38.12 7.64 -9.57
N VAL A 125 38.42 7.25 -10.81
CA VAL A 125 38.88 8.18 -11.86
C VAL A 125 37.82 9.23 -12.16
N ARG A 126 36.54 8.85 -12.20
CA ARG A 126 35.43 9.77 -12.45
C ARG A 126 35.12 10.68 -11.27
N LEU A 127 35.30 10.23 -10.04
CA LEU A 127 35.19 11.09 -8.85
C LEU A 127 36.27 12.19 -8.85
N ALA A 128 37.44 11.93 -9.44
CA ALA A 128 38.49 12.93 -9.63
C ALA A 128 38.27 13.89 -10.82
N ASP A 129 37.32 13.59 -11.72
CA ASP A 129 37.05 14.41 -12.90
C ASP A 129 36.30 15.70 -12.52
N ALA A 130 37.02 16.82 -12.49
CA ALA A 130 36.47 18.14 -12.21
C ALA A 130 35.45 18.63 -13.26
N GLY A 131 35.41 18.01 -14.45
CA GLY A 131 34.38 18.24 -15.45
C GLY A 131 33.01 17.70 -15.05
N ILE A 132 32.96 16.80 -14.05
CA ILE A 132 31.70 16.28 -13.50
C ILE A 132 31.23 17.18 -12.36
N GLU A 133 29.99 17.65 -12.49
CA GLU A 133 29.30 18.47 -11.48
C GLU A 133 29.43 17.87 -10.07
N PRO A 134 29.91 18.64 -9.06
CA PRO A 134 30.15 18.13 -7.71
C PRO A 134 28.93 17.44 -7.07
N ALA A 135 27.74 18.03 -7.23
CA ALA A 135 26.50 17.47 -6.68
C ALA A 135 26.19 16.05 -7.19
N ARG A 136 26.59 15.74 -8.43
CA ARG A 136 26.41 14.39 -8.99
C ARG A 136 27.38 13.39 -8.43
N ARG A 137 28.65 13.78 -8.27
CA ARG A 137 29.67 12.95 -7.64
C ARG A 137 29.27 12.63 -6.18
N GLN A 138 28.78 13.64 -5.46
CA GLN A 138 28.23 13.49 -4.10
C GLN A 138 27.05 12.50 -4.05
N THR A 139 26.01 12.72 -4.87
CA THR A 139 24.82 11.86 -4.92
C THR A 139 25.20 10.40 -5.24
N CYS A 140 26.08 10.20 -6.23
CA CYS A 140 26.54 8.87 -6.63
C CYS A 140 27.25 8.12 -5.48
N VAL A 141 28.07 8.80 -4.67
CA VAL A 141 28.74 8.20 -3.52
C VAL A 141 27.75 7.84 -2.41
N LEU A 142 26.75 8.69 -2.15
CA LEU A 142 25.72 8.43 -1.14
C LEU A 142 24.84 7.23 -1.52
N GLU A 143 24.35 7.18 -2.76
CA GLU A 143 23.55 6.07 -3.27
C GLU A 143 24.34 4.74 -3.25
N LEU A 144 25.62 4.80 -3.63
CA LEU A 144 26.50 3.63 -3.57
C LEU A 144 26.70 3.15 -2.13
N ALA A 145 26.92 4.06 -1.18
CA ALA A 145 27.12 3.72 0.23
C ALA A 145 25.89 3.04 0.85
N GLU A 146 24.67 3.46 0.46
CA GLU A 146 23.42 2.83 0.91
C GLU A 146 23.30 1.37 0.43
N GLY A 147 23.79 1.07 -0.77
CA GLY A 147 23.64 -0.23 -1.42
C GLY A 147 24.82 -1.21 -1.28
N ILE A 148 26.06 -0.73 -1.10
CA ILE A 148 27.28 -1.55 -1.27
C ILE A 148 27.40 -2.71 -0.25
N GLY A 149 26.79 -2.57 0.93
CA GLY A 149 26.86 -3.57 2.01
C GLY A 149 25.66 -4.51 2.15
N GLN A 150 24.60 -4.35 1.33
CA GLN A 150 23.31 -5.02 1.56
C GLN A 150 23.30 -6.49 1.15
N CYS A 151 23.90 -6.85 0.02
CA CYS A 151 23.99 -8.24 -0.44
C CYS A 151 25.21 -8.45 -1.35
N ALA A 152 25.69 -9.70 -1.40
CA ALA A 152 26.90 -10.06 -2.12
C ALA A 152 26.84 -9.75 -3.63
N GLY A 153 25.81 -10.25 -4.31
CA GLY A 153 25.61 -10.02 -5.74
C GLY A 153 25.28 -8.56 -6.10
N GLY A 154 24.67 -7.80 -5.18
CA GLY A 154 24.32 -6.39 -5.41
C GLY A 154 25.53 -5.45 -5.39
N ALA A 155 26.58 -5.76 -4.63
CA ALA A 155 27.73 -4.89 -4.46
C ALA A 155 28.46 -4.57 -5.78
N ALA A 156 28.73 -5.59 -6.60
CA ALA A 156 29.39 -5.41 -7.89
C ALA A 156 28.51 -4.64 -8.89
N VAL A 157 27.20 -4.89 -8.87
CA VAL A 157 26.21 -4.17 -9.70
C VAL A 157 26.17 -2.70 -9.31
N ASN A 158 26.09 -2.39 -8.01
CA ASN A 158 26.07 -1.02 -7.51
C ASN A 158 27.36 -0.25 -7.87
N LEU A 159 28.53 -0.91 -7.81
CA LEU A 159 29.79 -0.32 -8.26
C LEU A 159 29.77 0.00 -9.76
N ALA A 160 29.30 -0.94 -10.58
CA ALA A 160 29.19 -0.76 -12.02
C ALA A 160 28.21 0.37 -12.37
N GLU A 161 27.06 0.43 -11.71
CA GLU A 161 26.05 1.48 -11.88
C GLU A 161 26.57 2.85 -11.45
N ALA A 162 27.28 2.93 -10.32
CA ALA A 162 27.91 4.17 -9.87
C ALA A 162 28.96 4.68 -10.87
N ALA A 163 29.84 3.79 -11.33
CA ALA A 163 30.86 4.12 -12.34
C ALA A 163 30.22 4.59 -13.66
N GLN A 164 29.20 3.87 -14.13
CA GLN A 164 28.47 4.21 -15.34
C GLN A 164 27.68 5.51 -15.19
N SER A 165 27.07 5.77 -14.03
CA SER A 165 26.34 7.01 -13.73
C SER A 165 27.25 8.22 -13.88
N LEU A 166 28.46 8.18 -13.33
CA LEU A 166 29.44 9.25 -13.51
C LEU A 166 30.04 9.29 -14.92
N GLN A 167 30.24 8.15 -15.58
CA GLN A 167 30.67 8.14 -16.98
C GLN A 167 29.66 8.85 -17.88
N SER A 168 28.36 8.62 -17.62
CA SER A 168 27.27 9.27 -18.34
C SER A 168 27.16 10.77 -18.00
N ALA A 169 27.91 11.27 -17.01
CA ALA A 169 27.81 12.67 -16.59
C ALA A 169 28.18 13.69 -17.68
N HIS A 170 28.95 13.26 -18.67
CA HIS A 170 29.28 14.02 -19.89
C HIS A 170 28.24 13.87 -21.01
N GLU A 171 27.35 12.88 -20.91
CA GLU A 171 26.25 12.71 -21.85
C GLU A 171 25.23 13.85 -21.70
N SER A 172 24.64 14.24 -22.83
CA SER A 172 23.48 15.13 -22.80
C SER A 172 22.36 14.52 -21.96
N GLN A 173 21.57 15.36 -21.26
CA GLN A 173 20.38 14.91 -20.53
C GLN A 173 19.41 14.14 -21.42
N PHE A 174 19.41 14.44 -22.72
CA PHE A 174 18.60 13.75 -23.71
C PHE A 174 18.99 12.28 -23.90
N LEU A 175 20.29 11.98 -23.96
CA LEU A 175 20.77 10.60 -24.07
C LEU A 175 20.50 9.80 -22.78
N ARG A 176 20.69 10.41 -21.61
CA ARG A 176 20.39 9.76 -20.32
C ARG A 176 18.92 9.42 -20.18
N ALA A 177 18.03 10.39 -20.43
CA ALA A 177 16.61 10.12 -20.39
C ALA A 177 16.20 9.04 -21.42
N LYS A 178 16.88 8.96 -22.58
CA LYS A 178 16.67 7.83 -23.51
C LYS A 178 17.08 6.50 -22.86
N ASN A 179 18.22 6.45 -22.18
CA ASN A 179 18.70 5.23 -21.51
C ASN A 179 17.74 4.78 -20.40
N GLU A 180 17.25 5.72 -19.60
CA GLU A 180 16.27 5.48 -18.54
C GLU A 180 14.93 4.96 -19.10
N VAL A 181 14.35 5.68 -20.07
CA VAL A 181 13.07 5.28 -20.69
C VAL A 181 13.21 3.95 -21.42
N ALA A 182 14.30 3.72 -22.14
CA ALA A 182 14.55 2.44 -22.80
C ALA A 182 14.61 1.29 -21.78
N THR A 183 15.33 1.46 -20.66
CA THR A 183 15.42 0.45 -19.61
C THR A 183 14.04 0.15 -18.99
N ALA A 184 13.25 1.18 -18.68
CA ALA A 184 11.90 1.00 -18.17
C ALA A 184 10.98 0.25 -19.15
N LEU A 185 11.06 0.57 -20.44
CA LEU A 185 10.29 -0.11 -21.49
C LEU A 185 10.73 -1.56 -21.71
N ILE A 186 12.01 -1.89 -21.49
CA ILE A 186 12.49 -3.28 -21.53
C ILE A 186 11.84 -4.09 -20.39
N THR A 187 11.81 -3.53 -19.18
CA THR A 187 11.15 -4.17 -18.03
C THR A 187 9.65 -4.35 -18.28
N GLU A 188 8.97 -3.34 -18.82
CA GLU A 188 7.54 -3.44 -19.17
C GLU A 188 7.30 -4.49 -20.26
N ALA A 189 8.14 -4.53 -21.30
CA ALA A 189 8.07 -5.54 -22.34
C ALA A 189 8.28 -6.95 -21.78
N TYR A 190 9.22 -7.13 -20.86
CA TYR A 190 9.44 -8.39 -20.14
C TYR A 190 8.18 -8.81 -19.36
N LEU A 191 7.57 -7.89 -18.61
CA LEU A 191 6.33 -8.18 -17.86
C LEU A 191 5.17 -8.53 -18.78
N HIS A 192 5.06 -7.89 -19.96
CA HIS A 192 4.06 -8.29 -20.97
C HIS A 192 4.30 -9.70 -21.50
N LEU A 193 5.57 -10.05 -21.76
CA LEU A 193 5.93 -11.39 -22.21
C LEU A 193 5.56 -12.45 -21.15
N THR A 194 5.64 -12.14 -19.86
CA THR A 194 5.38 -13.10 -18.77
C THR A 194 3.94 -13.08 -18.21
N ALA A 195 3.18 -12.00 -18.39
CA ALA A 195 1.85 -11.83 -17.78
C ALA A 195 0.71 -12.56 -18.51
N GLU A 196 0.80 -12.75 -19.83
CA GLU A 196 -0.23 -13.46 -20.59
C GLU A 196 0.10 -14.95 -20.72
N PRO A 197 -0.91 -15.85 -20.74
CA PRO A 197 -0.75 -17.22 -21.25
C PRO A 197 -0.58 -17.20 -22.79
N ALA A 198 0.32 -16.34 -23.27
CA ALA A 198 0.51 -16.03 -24.67
C ALA A 198 1.00 -17.26 -25.45
N PRO A 199 0.59 -17.42 -26.71
CA PRO A 199 0.88 -18.58 -27.57
C PRO A 199 2.35 -18.69 -28.00
N VAL A 200 3.18 -17.69 -27.65
CA VAL A 200 4.62 -17.77 -27.84
C VAL A 200 5.19 -18.42 -26.58
N ALA A 201 5.20 -19.75 -26.57
CA ALA A 201 5.87 -20.52 -25.53
C ALA A 201 7.37 -20.18 -25.57
N PHE A 202 7.79 -19.16 -24.81
CA PHE A 202 9.21 -18.93 -24.58
C PHE A 202 9.64 -19.89 -23.49
N THR A 203 10.50 -20.83 -23.86
CA THR A 203 11.12 -21.73 -22.91
C THR A 203 12.30 -21.00 -22.34
N LEU A 204 12.13 -20.35 -21.18
CA LEU A 204 13.29 -19.91 -20.41
C LEU A 204 14.05 -21.18 -20.02
N LYS A 205 15.19 -21.39 -20.66
CA LYS A 205 16.16 -22.38 -20.22
C LYS A 205 16.98 -21.69 -19.15
N ILE A 206 16.92 -22.19 -17.92
CA ILE A 206 17.90 -21.86 -16.89
C ILE A 206 18.82 -23.08 -16.84
N GLY A 207 19.95 -23.01 -17.53
CA GLY A 207 20.79 -24.18 -17.80
C GLY A 207 20.09 -25.21 -18.71
N ALA A 208 20.07 -26.48 -18.32
CA ALA A 208 19.47 -27.56 -19.12
C ALA A 208 17.96 -27.77 -18.89
N MET A 209 17.36 -27.12 -17.88
CA MET A 209 15.96 -27.36 -17.52
C MET A 209 15.02 -26.27 -18.05
N PRO A 210 13.95 -26.64 -18.76
CA PRO A 210 12.85 -25.73 -19.06
C PRO A 210 12.06 -25.44 -17.78
N VAL A 211 11.99 -24.19 -17.36
CA VAL A 211 11.26 -23.80 -16.14
C VAL A 211 9.88 -23.25 -16.53
N PRO A 212 8.76 -23.93 -16.21
CA PRO A 212 7.42 -23.49 -16.63
C PRO A 212 6.91 -22.26 -15.89
N ARG A 213 7.54 -21.87 -14.77
CA ARG A 213 7.30 -20.60 -14.06
C ARG A 213 8.60 -20.06 -13.49
N ILE A 214 8.96 -18.85 -13.89
CA ILE A 214 10.10 -18.12 -13.34
C ILE A 214 9.75 -17.79 -11.88
N PRO A 215 10.53 -18.25 -10.89
CA PRO A 215 10.35 -17.80 -9.52
C PRO A 215 10.54 -16.28 -9.46
N VAL A 216 9.76 -15.58 -8.64
CA VAL A 216 9.79 -14.10 -8.55
C VAL A 216 11.22 -13.57 -8.33
N GLN A 217 12.07 -14.32 -7.61
CA GLN A 217 13.47 -13.94 -7.40
C GLN A 217 14.35 -13.90 -8.67
N PHE A 218 13.94 -14.51 -9.79
CA PHE A 218 14.69 -14.52 -11.06
C PHE A 218 14.21 -13.46 -12.06
N GLU A 219 13.14 -12.71 -11.75
CA GLU A 219 12.56 -11.73 -12.68
C GLU A 219 13.58 -10.64 -13.07
N ILE A 220 14.36 -10.16 -12.10
CA ILE A 220 15.39 -9.14 -12.32
C ILE A 220 16.46 -9.65 -13.29
N HIS A 221 16.98 -10.86 -13.07
CA HIS A 221 18.01 -11.47 -13.94
C HIS A 221 17.50 -11.70 -15.36
N CYS A 222 16.24 -12.11 -15.50
CA CYS A 222 15.61 -12.27 -16.82
C CYS A 222 15.48 -10.92 -17.53
N ALA A 223 15.05 -9.87 -16.82
CA ALA A 223 14.97 -8.51 -17.37
C ALA A 223 16.36 -7.99 -17.78
N THR A 224 17.40 -8.24 -16.98
CA THR A 224 18.79 -7.91 -17.30
C THR A 224 19.29 -8.64 -18.54
N SER A 225 18.99 -9.93 -18.70
CA SER A 225 19.35 -10.68 -19.90
C SER A 225 18.64 -10.14 -21.15
N LEU A 226 17.33 -9.86 -21.07
CA LEU A 226 16.60 -9.27 -22.18
C LEU A 226 17.20 -7.91 -22.55
N ARG A 227 17.55 -7.09 -21.55
CA ARG A 227 18.23 -5.82 -21.76
C ARG A 227 19.56 -6.02 -22.48
N ASN A 228 20.39 -6.96 -22.05
CA ASN A 228 21.68 -7.25 -22.68
C ASN A 228 21.52 -7.71 -24.13
N ALA A 229 20.46 -8.46 -24.44
CA ALA A 229 20.14 -8.92 -25.77
C ALA A 229 19.74 -7.77 -26.72
N VAL A 230 19.09 -6.72 -26.21
CA VAL A 230 18.71 -5.53 -27.01
C VAL A 230 19.70 -4.36 -26.88
N ALA A 231 20.72 -4.47 -26.02
CA ALA A 231 21.58 -3.35 -25.62
C ALA A 231 22.28 -2.69 -26.82
N GLU A 232 22.83 -3.49 -27.73
CA GLU A 232 23.54 -2.99 -28.91
C GLU A 232 22.62 -2.20 -29.85
N CYS A 233 21.38 -2.66 -30.05
CA CYS A 233 20.38 -1.97 -30.87
C CYS A 233 19.94 -0.63 -30.28
N LEU A 234 20.09 -0.47 -28.96
CA LEU A 234 19.62 0.69 -28.21
C LEU A 234 20.75 1.61 -27.74
N GLY A 235 22.01 1.27 -28.05
CA GLY A 235 23.18 1.98 -27.54
C GLY A 235 23.29 1.95 -26.02
N LEU A 236 22.73 0.91 -25.37
CA LEU A 236 22.82 0.72 -23.92
C LEU A 236 24.12 -0.02 -23.58
N ALA A 237 24.67 0.28 -22.40
CA ALA A 237 25.68 -0.59 -21.81
C ALA A 237 25.04 -1.92 -21.39
N LYS A 238 25.75 -3.02 -21.63
CA LYS A 238 25.41 -4.34 -21.09
C LYS A 238 25.73 -4.38 -19.60
N HIS A 239 24.87 -5.03 -18.82
CA HIS A 239 25.09 -5.29 -17.41
C HIS A 239 25.70 -6.68 -17.25
N VAL A 240 26.71 -6.79 -16.40
CA VAL A 240 27.24 -8.11 -16.05
C VAL A 240 26.36 -8.70 -14.98
N ASP A 241 25.69 -9.80 -15.32
CA ASP A 241 24.84 -10.56 -14.42
C ASP A 241 24.99 -12.04 -14.80
N HIS A 242 25.67 -12.79 -13.95
CA HIS A 242 26.02 -14.19 -14.20
C HIS A 242 24.78 -15.11 -14.21
N VAL A 243 23.70 -14.71 -13.54
CA VAL A 243 22.42 -15.42 -13.59
C VAL A 243 21.70 -15.09 -14.89
N ALA A 244 21.80 -13.85 -15.35
CA ALA A 244 21.27 -13.42 -16.64
C ALA A 244 21.95 -14.14 -17.83
N ASP A 245 23.24 -14.48 -17.73
CA ASP A 245 23.94 -15.26 -18.77
C ASP A 245 23.33 -16.65 -18.98
N ASN A 246 22.63 -17.18 -17.98
CA ASN A 246 21.89 -18.44 -18.08
C ASN A 246 20.48 -18.26 -18.63
N CYS A 247 20.03 -17.04 -18.90
CA CYS A 247 18.70 -16.74 -19.46
C CYS A 247 18.84 -16.49 -20.96
N GLU A 248 18.38 -17.42 -21.80
CA GLU A 248 18.35 -17.23 -23.26
C GLU A 248 16.98 -16.74 -23.73
N PHE A 249 16.94 -15.64 -24.50
CA PHE A 249 15.73 -15.14 -25.16
C PHE A 249 15.72 -15.54 -26.65
N SER A 250 14.54 -15.93 -27.14
CA SER A 250 14.37 -16.22 -28.58
C SER A 250 14.42 -14.93 -29.42
N SER A 251 14.69 -15.07 -30.71
CA SER A 251 14.65 -13.97 -31.68
C SER A 251 13.30 -13.27 -31.71
N GLU A 252 12.20 -14.00 -31.51
CA GLU A 252 10.84 -13.45 -31.47
C GLU A 252 10.64 -12.58 -30.23
N ALA A 253 11.14 -12.98 -29.06
CA ALA A 253 11.05 -12.20 -27.83
C ALA A 253 11.88 -10.92 -27.92
N ILE A 254 13.09 -11.00 -28.47
CA ILE A 254 13.95 -9.83 -28.75
C ILE A 254 13.25 -8.90 -29.75
N GLY A 255 12.69 -9.44 -30.85
CA GLY A 255 11.95 -8.69 -31.85
C GLY A 255 10.70 -8.01 -31.29
N TYR A 256 9.95 -8.69 -30.43
CA TYR A 256 8.81 -8.11 -29.71
C TYR A 256 9.25 -6.96 -28.81
N CYS A 257 10.30 -7.16 -28.00
CA CYS A 257 10.83 -6.13 -27.11
C CYS A 257 11.26 -4.88 -27.89
N LEU A 258 12.02 -5.05 -28.97
CA LEU A 258 12.40 -3.96 -29.86
C LEU A 258 11.16 -3.27 -30.44
N GLN A 259 10.22 -4.01 -31.05
CA GLN A 259 8.99 -3.42 -31.59
C GLN A 259 8.22 -2.62 -30.53
N TYR A 260 8.08 -3.17 -29.32
CA TYR A 260 7.44 -2.53 -28.18
C TYR A 260 8.10 -1.19 -27.82
N ILE A 261 9.44 -1.17 -27.77
CA ILE A 261 10.23 0.04 -27.51
C ILE A 261 10.08 1.03 -28.67
N SER A 262 10.19 0.61 -29.94
CA SER A 262 10.10 1.52 -31.10
C SER A 262 8.79 2.29 -31.19
N GLN A 263 7.70 1.68 -30.70
CA GLN A 263 6.36 2.29 -30.68
C GLN A 263 6.20 3.33 -29.57
N ARG A 264 7.00 3.25 -28.49
CA ARG A 264 6.83 4.06 -27.27
C ARG A 264 7.97 5.06 -27.05
N LEU A 265 9.20 4.69 -27.40
CA LEU A 265 10.37 5.56 -27.35
C LEU A 265 10.42 6.42 -28.62
N THR A 266 9.80 7.60 -28.56
CA THR A 266 9.82 8.59 -29.65
C THR A 266 10.60 9.82 -29.23
N ALA A 267 11.14 10.57 -30.20
CA ALA A 267 11.85 11.82 -29.89
C ALA A 267 10.94 12.83 -29.17
N ALA A 268 9.67 12.95 -29.59
CA ALA A 268 8.70 13.83 -28.94
C ALA A 268 8.33 13.39 -27.52
N GLY A 269 8.21 12.08 -27.26
CA GLY A 269 7.87 11.54 -25.94
C GLY A 269 9.01 11.77 -24.96
N LEU A 270 10.24 11.53 -25.42
CA LEU A 270 11.45 11.79 -24.64
C LEU A 270 11.61 13.29 -24.33
N ALA A 271 11.44 14.15 -25.34
CA ALA A 271 11.48 15.60 -25.14
C ALA A 271 10.39 16.09 -24.19
N LYS A 272 9.19 15.51 -24.24
CA LYS A 272 8.09 15.81 -23.33
C LYS A 272 8.43 15.45 -21.88
N GLY A 273 8.93 14.24 -21.63
CA GLY A 273 9.33 13.81 -20.28
C GLY A 273 10.43 14.70 -19.70
N LEU A 274 11.44 15.05 -20.50
CA LEU A 274 12.48 15.99 -20.10
C LEU A 274 11.94 17.40 -19.86
N ALA A 275 10.99 17.86 -20.68
CA ALA A 275 10.36 19.15 -20.52
C ALA A 275 9.49 19.24 -19.26
N GLU A 276 8.84 18.14 -18.85
CA GLU A 276 8.11 18.04 -17.58
C GLU A 276 9.07 18.14 -16.39
N LYS A 277 10.19 17.39 -16.42
CA LYS A 277 11.25 17.49 -15.42
C LYS A 277 11.86 18.89 -15.37
N TYR A 278 12.19 19.47 -16.52
CA TYR A 278 12.69 20.84 -16.63
C TYR A 278 11.74 21.85 -15.99
N LEU A 279 10.44 21.79 -16.33
CA LEU A 279 9.46 22.71 -15.76
C LEU A 279 9.32 22.52 -14.26
N HIS A 280 9.38 21.28 -13.76
CA HIS A 280 9.38 21.01 -12.32
C HIS A 280 10.58 21.69 -11.63
N ASP A 281 11.79 21.41 -12.11
CA ASP A 281 13.04 21.93 -11.54
C ASP A 281 13.10 23.47 -11.64
N PHE A 282 12.55 24.04 -12.72
CA PHE A 282 12.45 25.49 -12.90
C PHE A 282 11.45 26.12 -11.93
N ARG A 283 10.31 25.46 -11.68
CA ARG A 283 9.23 25.99 -10.85
C ARG A 283 9.58 26.01 -9.37
N GLN A 284 10.30 25.02 -8.87
CA GLN A 284 10.67 24.91 -7.45
C GLN A 284 11.33 26.19 -6.89
N PRO A 285 12.48 26.66 -7.43
CA PRO A 285 13.14 27.86 -6.92
C PRO A 285 12.31 29.13 -7.16
N VAL A 286 11.56 29.21 -8.27
CA VAL A 286 10.70 30.36 -8.58
C VAL A 286 9.52 30.43 -7.62
N ALA A 287 8.88 29.31 -7.30
CA ALA A 287 7.78 29.22 -6.36
C ALA A 287 8.24 29.55 -4.93
N ALA A 288 9.39 29.00 -4.50
CA ALA A 288 10.00 29.32 -3.21
C ALA A 288 10.30 30.83 -3.09
N ALA A 289 10.87 31.42 -4.13
CA ALA A 289 11.13 32.85 -4.17
C ALA A 289 9.83 33.67 -4.18
N LEU A 290 8.79 33.24 -4.92
CA LEU A 290 7.50 33.93 -4.99
C LEU A 290 6.80 33.91 -3.63
N ALA A 291 6.88 32.79 -2.89
CA ALA A 291 6.32 32.66 -1.55
C ALA A 291 6.93 33.67 -0.58
N GLN A 292 8.24 33.91 -0.65
CA GLN A 292 8.94 34.90 0.17
C GLN A 292 8.50 36.34 -0.13
N ASP A 293 8.14 36.65 -1.38
CA ASP A 293 7.72 37.99 -1.80
C ASP A 293 6.25 38.31 -1.43
N THR A 294 5.42 37.28 -1.22
CA THR A 294 3.98 37.41 -0.89
C THR A 294 3.65 37.70 0.57
N VAL A 295 4.65 37.74 1.47
CA VAL A 295 4.46 38.06 2.91
C VAL A 295 3.88 39.47 3.13
N GLY A 296 3.81 40.32 2.10
CA GLY A 296 3.24 41.68 2.17
C GLY A 296 1.80 41.89 1.66
N THR A 297 1.13 40.92 1.02
CA THR A 297 -0.23 41.13 0.45
C THR A 297 -1.14 39.90 0.65
N ALA A 298 -1.79 39.84 1.80
CA ALA A 298 -2.43 38.65 2.36
C ALA A 298 -3.85 38.28 1.84
N SER A 299 -4.22 38.49 0.56
CA SER A 299 -5.63 38.31 0.17
C SER A 299 -5.93 37.57 -1.14
N GLY A 300 -5.17 36.55 -1.54
CA GLY A 300 -5.50 35.87 -2.81
C GLY A 300 -4.86 34.51 -3.09
N ILE A 301 -4.54 33.70 -2.07
CA ILE A 301 -3.96 32.37 -2.27
C ILE A 301 -5.00 31.31 -1.90
N MET A 302 -5.90 31.02 -2.83
CA MET A 302 -6.70 29.79 -2.79
C MET A 302 -6.77 29.29 -4.24
N HIS A 303 -6.29 28.06 -4.44
CA HIS A 303 -6.24 27.26 -5.68
C HIS A 303 -4.88 27.23 -6.40
N GLY A 304 -4.22 26.07 -6.30
CA GLY A 304 -3.19 25.52 -7.20
C GLY A 304 -2.00 26.40 -7.55
N ASP A 305 -0.79 25.99 -7.17
CA ASP A 305 0.48 26.74 -7.36
C ASP A 305 0.79 27.24 -8.79
N GLY A 306 0.06 26.81 -9.83
CA GLY A 306 0.26 27.19 -11.23
C GLY A 306 -0.27 28.57 -11.66
N ASP A 307 -1.27 29.15 -10.98
CA ASP A 307 -1.93 30.37 -11.45
C ASP A 307 -1.42 31.68 -10.82
N ARG A 308 -0.29 31.62 -10.11
CA ARG A 308 0.33 32.83 -9.55
C ARG A 308 0.81 33.75 -10.66
N VAL A 309 0.26 34.96 -10.66
CA VAL A 309 0.59 36.00 -11.64
C VAL A 309 1.62 36.97 -11.06
N PHE A 310 2.73 37.20 -11.76
CA PHE A 310 3.81 38.09 -11.34
C PHE A 310 4.17 39.13 -12.41
N LYS A 311 4.92 40.18 -12.04
CA LYS A 311 5.40 41.22 -12.97
C LYS A 311 6.80 40.85 -13.49
N TYR A 312 6.96 40.65 -14.80
CA TYR A 312 8.23 40.20 -15.38
C TYR A 312 9.43 41.08 -15.04
N ARG A 313 9.28 42.42 -15.07
CA ARG A 313 10.38 43.36 -14.74
C ARG A 313 10.96 43.15 -13.33
N LYS A 314 10.17 42.67 -12.37
CA LYS A 314 10.64 42.38 -11.01
C LYS A 314 11.36 41.03 -10.92
N TRP A 315 11.07 40.11 -11.84
CA TRP A 315 11.44 38.70 -11.76
C TRP A 315 12.42 38.23 -12.84
N SER A 316 12.73 39.06 -13.84
CA SER A 316 13.52 38.66 -15.00
C SER A 316 14.91 38.14 -14.66
N GLY A 317 15.59 38.73 -13.65
CA GLY A 317 16.88 38.24 -13.17
C GLY A 317 16.79 36.83 -12.59
N ARG A 318 15.92 36.62 -11.59
CA ARG A 318 15.71 35.31 -10.95
C ARG A 318 15.25 34.22 -11.92
N LEU A 319 14.40 34.58 -12.90
CA LEU A 319 13.98 33.65 -13.94
C LEU A 319 15.14 33.28 -14.88
N ALA A 320 16.05 34.22 -15.18
CA ALA A 320 17.24 33.94 -15.96
C ALA A 320 18.20 33.04 -15.17
N ASP A 321 18.41 33.30 -13.88
CA ASP A 321 19.27 32.50 -13.00
C ASP A 321 18.75 31.07 -12.87
N ALA A 322 17.45 30.88 -12.62
CA ALA A 322 16.82 29.55 -12.54
C ALA A 322 16.85 28.79 -13.88
N ARG A 323 16.87 29.51 -15.00
CA ARG A 323 17.01 28.91 -16.33
C ARG A 323 18.45 28.47 -16.58
N GLU A 324 19.42 29.27 -16.13
CA GLU A 324 20.85 29.05 -16.29
C GLU A 324 21.31 27.78 -15.57
N THR A 325 20.76 27.49 -14.39
CA THR A 325 21.02 26.25 -13.65
C THR A 325 20.53 24.99 -14.37
N LEU A 326 19.70 25.14 -15.41
CA LEU A 326 19.09 24.03 -16.16
C LEU A 326 19.63 23.88 -17.59
N LYS A 327 20.78 24.48 -17.90
CA LYS A 327 21.40 24.39 -19.24
C LYS A 327 21.63 22.96 -19.75
N GLY A 328 21.76 21.98 -18.86
CA GLY A 328 21.96 20.57 -19.22
C GLY A 328 20.83 19.95 -20.07
N TYR A 329 19.62 20.50 -20.01
CA TYR A 329 18.46 20.01 -20.76
C TYR A 329 18.41 20.53 -22.21
N GLY A 330 19.19 21.55 -22.54
CA GLY A 330 19.19 22.22 -23.84
C GLY A 330 18.84 23.71 -23.77
N GLU A 331 18.71 24.34 -24.94
CA GLU A 331 18.43 25.77 -25.05
C GLU A 331 16.92 26.07 -24.96
N VAL A 332 16.40 26.24 -23.73
CA VAL A 332 14.98 26.57 -23.50
C VAL A 332 14.77 28.09 -23.51
N ARG A 333 13.78 28.56 -24.26
CA ARG A 333 13.44 29.98 -24.40
C ARG A 333 12.54 30.44 -23.25
N MET A 334 12.71 31.68 -22.80
CA MET A 334 11.86 32.25 -21.74
C MET A 334 10.36 32.23 -22.11
N VAL A 335 10.01 32.48 -23.37
CA VAL A 335 8.60 32.46 -23.83
C VAL A 335 7.94 31.09 -23.71
N SER A 336 8.73 30.02 -23.64
CA SER A 336 8.25 28.65 -23.43
C SER A 336 7.95 28.37 -21.96
N LEU A 337 8.52 29.15 -21.04
CA LEU A 337 8.37 29.00 -19.59
C LEU A 337 7.27 29.87 -19.00
N ILE A 338 6.96 31.00 -19.64
CA ILE A 338 6.01 31.99 -19.12
C ILE A 338 5.01 32.46 -20.17
N THR A 339 3.76 32.66 -19.75
CA THR A 339 2.70 33.25 -20.59
C THR A 339 2.23 34.57 -20.01
N ALA A 340 2.09 35.59 -20.87
CA ALA A 340 1.52 36.87 -20.47
C ALA A 340 0.01 36.73 -20.16
N VAL A 341 -0.42 37.30 -19.04
CA VAL A 341 -1.81 37.30 -18.56
C VAL A 341 -2.40 38.71 -18.69
N GLY A 342 -3.54 38.81 -19.35
CA GLY A 342 -4.30 40.05 -19.53
C GLY A 342 -3.85 40.94 -20.70
N PRO A 343 -4.63 41.99 -21.04
CA PRO A 343 -4.46 42.76 -22.27
C PRO A 343 -3.18 43.59 -22.31
N HIS A 344 -2.67 44.03 -21.14
CA HIS A 344 -1.51 44.92 -21.07
C HIS A 344 -0.16 44.19 -21.06
N ARG A 345 -0.12 42.85 -21.10
CA ARG A 345 1.13 42.03 -21.08
C ARG A 345 2.14 42.40 -19.97
N ARG A 346 1.69 42.99 -18.86
CA ARG A 346 2.55 43.37 -17.71
C ARG A 346 2.65 42.28 -16.64
N LYS A 347 1.75 41.31 -16.73
CA LYS A 347 1.53 40.24 -15.77
C LYS A 347 1.80 38.93 -16.50
N PHE A 348 2.47 38.00 -15.84
CA PHE A 348 2.90 36.73 -16.40
C PHE A 348 2.59 35.60 -15.42
N ARG A 349 2.36 34.41 -15.94
CA ARG A 349 2.26 33.18 -15.16
C ARG A 349 3.25 32.16 -15.69
N LEU A 350 3.63 31.20 -14.84
CA LEU A 350 4.44 30.06 -15.26
C LEU A 350 3.58 29.08 -16.06
N ASN A 351 4.11 28.56 -17.17
CA ASN A 351 3.41 27.57 -17.98
C ASN A 351 3.34 26.23 -17.24
N ALA A 352 2.16 25.59 -17.25
CA ALA A 352 1.93 24.27 -16.67
C ALA A 352 2.09 23.12 -17.67
N ASP A 353 1.92 23.43 -18.94
CA ASP A 353 2.13 22.50 -20.03
C ASP A 353 3.58 22.60 -20.53
N SER A 354 4.24 21.45 -20.59
CA SER A 354 5.62 21.26 -21.04
C SER A 354 5.79 21.33 -22.55
N THR A 355 4.70 21.44 -23.32
CA THR A 355 4.75 21.35 -24.78
C THR A 355 5.74 22.33 -25.42
N LEU A 356 5.72 23.62 -25.05
CA LEU A 356 6.67 24.59 -25.66
C LEU A 356 8.12 24.33 -25.27
N VAL A 357 8.37 23.86 -24.04
CA VAL A 357 9.72 23.46 -23.60
C VAL A 357 10.17 22.22 -24.36
N ALA A 358 9.28 21.25 -24.60
CA ALA A 358 9.58 20.08 -25.41
C ALA A 358 9.96 20.44 -26.85
N LEU A 359 9.29 21.45 -27.44
CA LEU A 359 9.65 21.96 -28.77
C LEU A 359 11.06 22.58 -28.79
N ASP A 360 11.40 23.37 -27.77
CA ASP A 360 12.75 23.94 -27.65
C ASP A 360 13.82 22.85 -27.53
N ILE A 361 13.55 21.81 -26.73
CA ILE A 361 14.42 20.63 -26.61
C ILE A 361 14.55 19.91 -27.95
N LEU A 362 13.44 19.63 -28.66
CA LEU A 362 13.48 18.99 -29.98
C LEU A 362 14.26 19.80 -31.01
N ASP A 363 14.07 21.11 -31.03
CA ASP A 363 14.79 22.01 -31.94
C ASP A 363 16.28 22.04 -31.64
N TYR A 364 16.66 22.04 -30.36
CA TYR A 364 18.04 21.91 -29.91
C TYR A 364 18.64 20.56 -30.33
N GLN A 365 17.94 19.45 -30.08
CA GLN A 365 18.44 18.11 -30.41
C GLN A 365 18.50 17.84 -31.91
N ARG A 366 17.63 18.48 -32.71
CA ARG A 366 17.72 18.43 -34.18
C ARG A 366 18.96 19.15 -34.69
N ARG A 367 19.33 20.31 -34.11
CA ARG A 367 20.56 21.04 -34.45
C ARG A 367 21.82 20.25 -34.08
N ASN A 368 21.76 19.43 -33.03
CA ASN A 368 22.87 18.57 -32.59
C ASN A 368 22.87 17.17 -33.24
N GLY A 369 21.98 16.91 -34.21
CA GLY A 369 21.96 15.66 -34.96
C GLY A 369 21.41 14.44 -34.22
N ALA A 370 20.86 14.59 -33.01
CA ALA A 370 20.21 13.49 -32.27
C ALA A 370 18.80 13.18 -32.80
N VAL A 371 18.09 14.22 -33.25
CA VAL A 371 16.73 14.11 -33.84
C VAL A 371 16.82 14.32 -35.34
N ALA A 372 16.14 13.46 -36.11
CA ALA A 372 16.18 13.51 -37.56
C ALA A 372 15.62 14.84 -38.10
N ALA A 373 16.25 15.40 -39.14
CA ALA A 373 15.81 16.66 -39.74
C ALA A 373 14.42 16.58 -40.38
N SER A 374 14.00 15.38 -40.78
CA SER A 374 12.67 15.05 -41.30
C SER A 374 11.59 14.99 -40.22
N TYR A 375 11.96 14.91 -38.94
CA TYR A 375 11.01 14.88 -37.83
C TYR A 375 10.50 16.31 -37.54
N ARG A 376 9.45 16.68 -38.28
CA ARG A 376 8.87 18.03 -38.30
C ARG A 376 7.42 18.03 -37.80
N PRO A 377 6.95 19.17 -37.28
CA PRO A 377 5.53 19.38 -37.01
C PRO A 377 4.67 19.15 -38.24
N GLU A 378 3.54 18.48 -38.06
CA GLU A 378 2.45 18.45 -39.03
C GLU A 378 1.43 19.53 -38.69
N THR A 379 0.87 20.19 -39.72
CA THR A 379 -0.22 21.16 -39.53
C THR A 379 -1.56 20.42 -39.59
N LEU A 380 -2.29 20.38 -38.48
CA LEU A 380 -3.61 19.77 -38.39
C LEU A 380 -4.68 20.64 -39.02
N MET A 381 -4.64 21.92 -38.68
CA MET A 381 -5.63 22.90 -39.10
C MET A 381 -4.94 24.24 -39.29
N HIS A 382 -5.42 25.00 -40.25
CA HIS A 382 -4.94 26.34 -40.54
C HIS A 382 -6.14 27.21 -40.90
N TRP A 383 -6.26 28.37 -40.26
CA TRP A 383 -7.32 29.32 -40.57
C TRP A 383 -6.86 30.75 -40.31
N ARG A 384 -7.60 31.69 -40.88
CA ARG A 384 -7.38 33.13 -40.71
C ARG A 384 -8.60 33.76 -40.02
N HIS A 385 -8.37 34.45 -38.91
CA HIS A 385 -9.41 35.16 -38.15
C HIS A 385 -9.05 36.65 -38.09
N GLY A 386 -9.65 37.44 -38.98
CA GLY A 386 -9.22 38.82 -39.22
C GLY A 386 -7.82 38.87 -39.82
N GLU A 387 -6.92 39.63 -39.20
CA GLU A 387 -5.50 39.69 -39.59
C GLU A 387 -4.65 38.57 -38.97
N LYS A 388 -5.21 37.78 -38.05
CA LYS A 388 -4.47 36.72 -37.37
C LYS A 388 -4.50 35.43 -38.18
N GLU A 389 -3.33 34.88 -38.42
CA GLU A 389 -3.14 33.55 -38.97
C GLU A 389 -2.89 32.58 -37.82
N ILE A 390 -3.77 31.59 -37.68
CA ILE A 390 -3.70 30.60 -36.61
C ILE A 390 -3.65 29.22 -37.25
N SER A 391 -2.66 28.42 -36.84
CA SER A 391 -2.63 27.00 -37.19
C SER A 391 -2.39 26.15 -35.95
N ILE A 392 -3.00 24.97 -35.89
CA ILE A 392 -2.69 23.98 -34.86
C ILE A 392 -1.69 23.00 -35.46
N GLN A 393 -0.56 22.86 -34.78
CA GLN A 393 0.51 21.94 -35.15
C GLN A 393 0.63 20.83 -34.12
N TYR A 394 1.10 19.66 -34.57
CA TYR A 394 1.34 18.54 -33.69
C TYR A 394 2.54 17.70 -34.15
N ILE A 395 3.11 16.92 -33.22
CA ILE A 395 4.15 15.93 -33.49
C ILE A 395 3.77 14.62 -32.81
N ALA A 396 3.69 13.54 -33.60
CA ALA A 396 3.58 12.15 -33.17
C ALA A 396 2.49 11.88 -32.09
N GLU A 397 1.35 12.59 -32.17
CA GLU A 397 0.24 12.49 -31.20
C GLU A 397 0.63 12.72 -29.72
N GLN A 398 1.76 13.37 -29.46
CA GLN A 398 2.29 13.57 -28.10
C GLN A 398 2.36 15.04 -27.69
N LEU A 399 2.58 15.91 -28.69
CA LEU A 399 2.72 17.36 -28.54
C LEU A 399 1.74 18.04 -29.50
N ALA A 400 0.97 19.00 -28.99
CA ALA A 400 0.06 19.83 -29.79
C ALA A 400 0.07 21.28 -29.28
N TRP A 401 0.22 22.23 -30.19
CA TRP A 401 0.31 23.66 -29.89
C TRP A 401 -0.34 24.49 -30.99
N ALA A 402 -0.60 25.77 -30.71
CA ALA A 402 -1.03 26.73 -31.72
C ALA A 402 0.16 27.53 -32.24
N VAL A 403 0.13 27.92 -33.50
CA VAL A 403 1.04 28.90 -34.10
C VAL A 403 0.19 30.11 -34.48
N GLU A 404 0.37 31.21 -33.76
CA GLU A 404 -0.31 32.48 -34.03
C GLU A 404 0.68 33.45 -34.67
N ASN A 405 0.42 33.86 -35.92
CA ASN A 405 1.30 34.76 -36.69
C ASN A 405 2.77 34.29 -36.72
N GLY A 406 2.98 32.99 -36.85
CA GLY A 406 4.32 32.37 -36.86
C GLY A 406 4.93 32.10 -35.48
N GLU A 407 4.30 32.51 -34.38
CA GLU A 407 4.79 32.26 -33.02
C GLU A 407 4.08 31.06 -32.38
N ALA A 408 4.85 30.10 -31.84
CA ALA A 408 4.31 28.99 -31.08
C ALA A 408 3.69 29.46 -29.75
N ARG A 409 2.48 28.97 -29.46
CA ARG A 409 1.64 29.30 -28.30
C ARG A 409 1.02 28.02 -27.76
N LEU A 410 0.84 27.97 -26.44
CA LEU A 410 0.08 26.90 -25.80
C LEU A 410 -1.39 26.96 -26.24
N LEU A 411 -1.97 25.80 -26.52
CA LEU A 411 -3.40 25.69 -26.81
C LEU A 411 -4.20 26.09 -25.57
N ASP A 412 -5.19 26.96 -25.73
CA ASP A 412 -6.11 27.41 -24.67
C ASP A 412 -7.57 27.36 -25.14
N THR A 413 -8.51 27.72 -24.25
CA THR A 413 -9.95 27.58 -24.56
C THR A 413 -10.40 28.49 -25.71
N LYS A 414 -9.67 29.59 -26.01
CA LYS A 414 -10.01 30.46 -27.14
C LYS A 414 -9.75 29.77 -28.46
N HIS A 415 -8.71 28.94 -28.52
CA HIS A 415 -8.43 28.11 -29.68
C HIS A 415 -9.59 27.13 -29.91
N LEU A 416 -10.11 26.50 -28.85
CA LEU A 416 -11.26 25.59 -28.96
C LEU A 416 -12.57 26.24 -29.38
N MET A 417 -12.73 27.55 -29.22
CA MET A 417 -13.91 28.26 -29.76
C MET A 417 -13.92 28.30 -31.29
N LEU A 418 -12.77 28.08 -31.92
CA LEU A 418 -12.59 28.16 -33.36
C LEU A 418 -12.59 26.77 -34.03
N ILE A 419 -12.54 25.70 -33.24
CA ILE A 419 -12.46 24.31 -33.73
C ILE A 419 -13.45 23.40 -33.02
N SER A 420 -13.95 22.41 -33.74
CA SER A 420 -14.87 21.38 -33.26
C SER A 420 -14.15 20.04 -33.13
N PRO A 421 -14.50 19.18 -32.15
CA PRO A 421 -13.98 17.81 -32.12
C PRO A 421 -14.25 17.02 -33.41
N LYS A 422 -15.31 17.39 -34.15
CA LYS A 422 -15.65 16.77 -35.44
C LYS A 422 -14.61 17.05 -36.54
N ASP A 423 -13.82 18.11 -36.40
CA ASP A 423 -12.76 18.46 -37.35
C ASP A 423 -11.59 17.44 -37.29
N PHE A 424 -11.60 16.55 -36.29
CA PHE A 424 -10.60 15.51 -36.06
C PHE A 424 -11.16 14.09 -36.26
N GLN A 425 -12.20 13.91 -37.09
CA GLN A 425 -12.79 12.59 -37.35
C GLN A 425 -11.73 11.61 -37.90
N GLY A 426 -11.57 10.44 -37.26
CA GLY A 426 -10.50 9.47 -37.56
C GLY A 426 -9.16 9.79 -36.91
N ARG A 427 -9.09 10.83 -36.06
CA ARG A 427 -7.93 11.22 -35.25
C ARG A 427 -8.36 11.51 -33.80
N GLU A 428 -9.15 10.61 -33.22
CA GLU A 428 -9.77 10.81 -31.90
C GLU A 428 -8.74 11.10 -30.80
N ARG A 429 -7.59 10.39 -30.80
CA ARG A 429 -6.47 10.63 -29.88
C ARG A 429 -5.89 12.04 -29.99
N THR A 430 -5.90 12.63 -31.18
CA THR A 430 -5.44 14.00 -31.39
C THR A 430 -6.42 15.01 -30.78
N ALA A 431 -7.74 14.77 -30.92
CA ALA A 431 -8.74 15.59 -30.26
C ALA A 431 -8.63 15.51 -28.72
N GLU A 432 -8.42 14.31 -28.18
CA GLU A 432 -8.17 14.09 -26.74
C GLU A 432 -6.94 14.86 -26.25
N LEU A 433 -5.82 14.77 -26.99
CA LEU A 433 -4.59 15.50 -26.67
C LEU A 433 -4.80 17.02 -26.67
N ILE A 434 -5.43 17.56 -27.72
CA ILE A 434 -5.73 18.99 -27.85
C ILE A 434 -6.59 19.46 -26.67
N ALA A 435 -7.64 18.72 -26.36
CA ALA A 435 -8.54 19.05 -25.27
C ALA A 435 -7.82 19.00 -23.91
N ALA A 436 -6.98 17.98 -23.69
CA ALA A 436 -6.19 17.84 -22.47
C ALA A 436 -5.18 19.00 -22.30
N ASN A 437 -4.50 19.42 -23.36
CA ASN A 437 -3.59 20.57 -23.33
C ASN A 437 -4.35 21.87 -23.04
N VAL A 438 -5.50 22.08 -23.69
CA VAL A 438 -6.34 23.26 -23.44
C VAL A 438 -6.79 23.34 -21.99
N ARG A 439 -7.18 22.21 -21.40
CA ARG A 439 -7.52 22.12 -19.97
C ARG A 439 -6.34 22.58 -19.10
N LYS A 440 -5.13 22.04 -19.34
CA LYS A 440 -3.94 22.41 -18.56
C LYS A 440 -3.60 23.91 -18.67
N ASN A 441 -3.91 24.51 -19.80
CA ASN A 441 -3.50 25.88 -20.14
C ASN A 441 -4.58 26.94 -19.92
N SER A 442 -5.79 26.57 -19.49
CA SER A 442 -6.89 27.51 -19.29
C SER A 442 -7.32 27.54 -17.83
N SER A 443 -7.62 28.72 -17.28
CA SER A 443 -8.15 28.77 -15.91
C SER A 443 -9.56 28.16 -15.86
N PRO A 444 -10.00 27.62 -14.71
CA PRO A 444 -11.36 27.09 -14.54
C PRO A 444 -12.46 28.05 -15.00
N GLU A 445 -12.31 29.36 -14.74
CA GLU A 445 -13.28 30.39 -15.14
C GLU A 445 -13.34 30.55 -16.66
N VAL A 446 -12.19 30.52 -17.33
CA VAL A 446 -12.12 30.60 -18.80
C VAL A 446 -12.68 29.33 -19.43
N GLN A 447 -12.38 28.15 -18.87
CA GLN A 447 -12.97 26.89 -19.32
C GLN A 447 -14.50 26.93 -19.17
N GLN A 448 -14.99 27.31 -18.00
CA GLN A 448 -16.43 27.44 -17.75
C GLN A 448 -17.11 28.45 -18.70
N ALA A 449 -16.43 29.54 -19.03
CA ALA A 449 -17.00 30.58 -19.89
C ALA A 449 -17.00 30.22 -21.38
N CYS A 450 -15.99 29.47 -21.84
CA CYS A 450 -15.69 29.32 -23.27
C CYS A 450 -15.66 27.87 -23.78
N LEU A 451 -15.56 26.86 -22.91
CA LEU A 451 -15.50 25.46 -23.33
C LEU A 451 -16.85 25.01 -23.87
N SER A 452 -16.86 24.50 -25.09
CA SER A 452 -18.08 24.01 -25.72
C SER A 452 -18.42 22.60 -25.22
N PRO A 453 -19.71 22.24 -25.01
CA PRO A 453 -20.09 20.90 -24.54
C PRO A 453 -19.63 19.75 -25.44
N GLU A 454 -19.39 20.00 -26.72
CA GLU A 454 -18.87 19.01 -27.66
C GLU A 454 -17.46 18.55 -27.25
N TRP A 455 -16.62 19.44 -26.71
CA TRP A 455 -15.28 19.07 -26.25
C TRP A 455 -15.31 18.18 -25.00
N LEU A 456 -16.41 18.20 -24.24
CA LEU A 456 -16.60 17.29 -23.11
C LEU A 456 -16.83 15.83 -23.55
N SER A 457 -17.16 15.58 -24.82
CA SER A 457 -17.28 14.20 -25.31
C SER A 457 -15.95 13.51 -25.57
N VAL A 458 -14.86 14.28 -25.66
CA VAL A 458 -13.48 13.77 -25.84
C VAL A 458 -12.63 13.97 -24.59
N LEU A 459 -13.16 14.63 -23.56
CA LEU A 459 -12.49 14.82 -22.28
C LEU A 459 -13.05 13.87 -21.23
N ASP A 460 -12.19 13.52 -20.28
CA ASP A 460 -12.66 12.99 -19.00
C ASP A 460 -13.32 14.13 -18.22
N CYS A 461 -14.66 14.12 -18.21
CA CYS A 461 -15.45 15.16 -17.55
C CYS A 461 -15.25 15.18 -16.03
N ALA A 462 -14.93 14.05 -15.38
CA ALA A 462 -14.68 14.05 -13.94
C ALA A 462 -13.45 14.90 -13.62
N ASP A 463 -12.41 14.73 -14.43
CA ASP A 463 -11.15 15.43 -14.37
C ASP A 463 -11.28 16.94 -14.67
N VAL A 464 -12.18 17.33 -15.59
CA VAL A 464 -12.49 18.73 -15.87
C VAL A 464 -13.29 19.35 -14.73
N PHE A 465 -14.36 18.69 -14.30
CA PHE A 465 -15.28 19.23 -13.30
C PHE A 465 -14.67 19.26 -11.90
N ALA A 466 -13.71 18.40 -11.57
CA ALA A 466 -12.95 18.45 -10.32
C ALA A 466 -12.15 19.76 -10.16
N ALA A 467 -11.76 20.40 -11.26
CA ALA A 467 -11.08 21.69 -11.24
C ALA A 467 -12.05 22.88 -11.08
N TRP A 468 -13.36 22.65 -11.17
CA TRP A 468 -14.38 23.69 -11.08
C TRP A 468 -14.99 23.71 -9.67
N THR A 469 -15.39 24.91 -9.22
CA THR A 469 -16.23 24.99 -8.01
C THR A 469 -17.60 24.38 -8.30
N PRO A 470 -18.31 23.83 -7.29
CA PRO A 470 -19.67 23.31 -7.49
C PRO A 470 -20.60 24.35 -8.13
N ALA A 471 -20.50 25.63 -7.73
CA ALA A 471 -21.27 26.72 -8.32
C ALA A 471 -20.92 26.97 -9.80
N ALA A 472 -19.64 26.89 -10.16
CA ALA A 472 -19.19 27.03 -11.54
C ALA A 472 -19.73 25.91 -12.44
N LEU A 473 -19.66 24.66 -11.96
CA LEU A 473 -20.25 23.51 -12.63
C LEU A 473 -21.76 23.69 -12.81
N SER A 474 -22.50 24.02 -11.74
CA SER A 474 -23.94 24.27 -11.84
C SER A 474 -24.28 25.34 -12.87
N LEU A 475 -23.54 26.45 -12.90
CA LEU A 475 -23.77 27.53 -13.86
C LEU A 475 -23.46 27.09 -15.29
N TYR A 476 -22.39 26.32 -15.51
CA TYR A 476 -22.05 25.76 -16.82
C TYR A 476 -23.16 24.84 -17.35
N LEU A 477 -23.60 23.90 -16.51
CA LEU A 477 -24.67 22.96 -16.87
C LEU A 477 -25.98 23.69 -17.19
N LYS A 478 -26.35 24.72 -16.40
CA LYS A 478 -27.51 25.58 -16.68
C LYS A 478 -27.38 26.29 -18.03
N ARG A 479 -26.24 26.92 -18.28
CA ARG A 479 -25.98 27.67 -19.52
C ARG A 479 -26.02 26.78 -20.76
N HIS A 480 -25.58 25.53 -20.63
CA HIS A 480 -25.40 24.61 -21.74
C HIS A 480 -26.41 23.46 -21.80
N ALA A 481 -27.46 23.46 -20.96
CA ALA A 481 -28.42 22.36 -20.84
C ALA A 481 -28.97 21.86 -22.19
N MET A 482 -29.41 22.77 -23.06
CA MET A 482 -29.91 22.43 -24.40
C MET A 482 -28.85 21.77 -25.28
N ARG A 483 -27.61 22.29 -25.28
CA ARG A 483 -26.51 21.73 -26.08
C ARG A 483 -26.06 20.37 -25.55
N ILE A 484 -26.01 20.21 -24.23
CA ILE A 484 -25.71 18.93 -23.56
C ILE A 484 -26.73 17.86 -23.95
N ALA A 485 -28.02 18.21 -23.97
CA ALA A 485 -29.10 17.31 -24.39
C ALA A 485 -29.01 16.90 -25.88
N MET A 486 -28.35 17.71 -26.72
CA MET A 486 -28.14 17.44 -28.15
C MET A 486 -26.82 16.69 -28.45
N LEU A 487 -25.99 16.41 -27.44
CA LEU A 487 -24.74 15.68 -27.66
C LEU A 487 -25.00 14.23 -28.09
N PRO A 488 -24.05 13.61 -28.83
CA PRO A 488 -24.04 12.15 -28.98
C PRO A 488 -24.09 11.48 -27.61
N ARG A 489 -24.72 10.30 -27.56
CA ARG A 489 -24.90 9.54 -26.32
C ARG A 489 -23.61 9.38 -25.51
N SER A 490 -22.48 9.10 -26.16
CA SER A 490 -21.17 8.98 -25.51
C SER A 490 -20.75 10.25 -24.79
N GLY A 491 -20.91 11.41 -25.43
CA GLY A 491 -20.60 12.72 -24.84
C GLY A 491 -21.52 13.07 -23.67
N PHE A 492 -22.82 12.83 -23.84
CA PHE A 492 -23.79 12.99 -22.75
C PHE A 492 -23.42 12.12 -21.53
N LEU A 493 -23.13 10.84 -21.75
CA LEU A 493 -22.75 9.92 -20.67
C LEU A 493 -21.43 10.34 -20.01
N SER A 494 -20.45 10.87 -20.75
CA SER A 494 -19.21 11.42 -20.17
C SER A 494 -19.53 12.56 -19.19
N ILE A 495 -20.39 13.51 -19.59
CA ILE A 495 -20.83 14.61 -18.72
C ILE A 495 -21.54 14.09 -17.48
N VAL A 496 -22.49 13.17 -17.63
CA VAL A 496 -23.22 12.60 -16.47
C VAL A 496 -22.25 11.89 -15.53
N LYS A 497 -21.23 11.19 -16.04
CA LYS A 497 -20.20 10.53 -15.23
C LYS A 497 -19.40 11.55 -14.44
N GLY A 498 -18.98 12.65 -15.08
CA GLY A 498 -18.29 13.74 -14.40
C GLY A 498 -19.16 14.41 -13.33
N VAL A 499 -20.44 14.63 -13.61
CA VAL A 499 -21.37 15.22 -12.63
C VAL A 499 -21.63 14.27 -11.46
N ALA A 500 -21.75 12.97 -11.70
CA ALA A 500 -21.83 11.99 -10.62
C ALA A 500 -20.55 11.99 -9.76
N ALA A 501 -19.39 12.16 -10.37
CA ALA A 501 -18.10 12.21 -9.66
C ALA A 501 -17.91 13.49 -8.82
N CYS A 502 -18.28 14.66 -9.35
CA CYS A 502 -17.89 15.95 -8.76
C CYS A 502 -19.05 16.92 -8.45
N GLY A 503 -20.22 16.75 -9.06
CA GLY A 503 -21.34 17.70 -8.98
C GLY A 503 -22.27 17.49 -7.80
N SER A 504 -23.23 18.38 -7.58
CA SER A 504 -24.28 18.19 -6.56
C SER A 504 -25.41 17.29 -7.07
N LYS A 505 -26.29 16.85 -6.17
CA LYS A 505 -27.54 16.18 -6.56
C LYS A 505 -28.36 17.03 -7.54
N ALA A 506 -28.42 18.34 -7.34
CA ALA A 506 -29.13 19.26 -8.21
C ALA A 506 -28.52 19.30 -9.63
N ASP A 507 -27.20 19.21 -9.73
CA ASP A 507 -26.51 19.14 -11.02
C ASP A 507 -26.83 17.86 -11.77
N LEU A 508 -26.86 16.72 -11.05
CA LEU A 508 -27.25 15.44 -11.65
C LEU A 508 -28.71 15.45 -12.12
N ASP A 509 -29.60 16.00 -11.29
CA ASP A 509 -31.02 16.12 -11.62
C ASP A 509 -31.28 17.04 -12.82
N MET A 510 -30.44 18.06 -13.01
CA MET A 510 -30.49 18.96 -14.16
C MET A 510 -29.94 18.32 -15.44
N CYS A 511 -28.85 17.56 -15.35
CA CYS A 511 -28.27 16.87 -16.51
C CYS A 511 -29.12 15.72 -17.01
N VAL A 512 -29.78 15.00 -16.11
CA VAL A 512 -30.51 13.77 -16.42
C VAL A 512 -31.99 13.99 -16.11
N PRO A 513 -32.77 14.66 -16.98
CA PRO A 513 -34.19 14.84 -16.75
C PRO A 513 -34.95 13.50 -16.73
N HIS A 514 -34.44 12.47 -17.44
CA HIS A 514 -35.01 11.13 -17.49
C HIS A 514 -33.93 10.04 -17.39
N GLY A 515 -34.15 9.06 -16.50
CA GLY A 515 -33.19 7.99 -16.25
C GLY A 515 -32.96 6.99 -17.39
N SER A 516 -33.83 6.92 -18.41
CA SER A 516 -33.67 6.00 -19.54
C SER A 516 -32.40 6.29 -20.36
N VAL A 517 -32.06 7.57 -20.52
CA VAL A 517 -30.87 8.01 -21.27
C VAL A 517 -29.58 7.60 -20.55
N MET A 518 -29.63 7.55 -19.22
CA MET A 518 -28.47 7.22 -18.38
C MET A 518 -28.12 5.73 -18.48
N PHE A 519 -29.10 4.83 -18.40
CA PHE A 519 -28.82 3.40 -18.19
C PHE A 519 -28.96 2.49 -19.41
N GLU A 520 -29.51 2.97 -20.53
CA GLU A 520 -29.56 2.16 -21.75
C GLU A 520 -28.15 1.98 -22.35
N ALA A 521 -27.57 0.79 -22.25
CA ALA A 521 -26.34 0.48 -22.98
C ALA A 521 -26.69 0.05 -24.42
N PRO A 522 -25.96 0.48 -25.48
CA PRO A 522 -26.00 -0.18 -26.80
C PRO A 522 -25.91 -1.71 -26.70
N ALA A 523 -26.49 -2.43 -27.67
CA ALA A 523 -26.55 -3.89 -27.58
C ALA A 523 -25.12 -4.44 -27.67
N GLY A 524 -24.72 -5.31 -26.74
CA GLY A 524 -23.35 -5.81 -26.66
C GLY A 524 -22.32 -4.88 -26.00
N SER A 525 -22.72 -3.71 -25.50
CA SER A 525 -21.82 -2.84 -24.72
C SER A 525 -22.00 -3.06 -23.21
N ALA A 526 -20.92 -2.79 -22.44
CA ALA A 526 -20.95 -2.88 -20.99
C ALA A 526 -21.97 -1.89 -20.39
N PRO A 527 -22.61 -2.23 -19.28
CA PRO A 527 -23.52 -1.33 -18.60
C PRO A 527 -22.80 -0.05 -18.14
N PRO A 528 -23.50 1.09 -18.01
CA PRO A 528 -22.88 2.33 -17.56
C PRO A 528 -22.53 2.28 -16.06
N ASP A 529 -21.28 2.59 -15.72
CA ASP A 529 -20.70 2.53 -14.37
C ASP A 529 -21.18 3.60 -13.36
N PHE A 530 -22.41 4.11 -13.47
CA PHE A 530 -22.85 5.22 -12.61
C PHE A 530 -22.96 4.85 -11.13
N PHE A 531 -23.39 3.61 -10.84
CA PHE A 531 -23.37 3.10 -9.48
C PHE A 531 -21.95 3.03 -8.93
N ARG A 532 -20.97 2.59 -9.75
CA ARG A 532 -19.56 2.55 -9.37
C ARG A 532 -19.03 3.93 -8.98
N ILE A 533 -19.30 4.94 -9.81
CA ILE A 533 -18.86 6.33 -9.57
C ILE A 533 -19.50 6.89 -8.30
N ALA A 534 -20.81 6.69 -8.13
CA ALA A 534 -21.52 7.17 -6.94
C ALA A 534 -21.08 6.43 -5.65
N LEU A 535 -20.81 5.12 -5.74
CA LEU A 535 -20.25 4.32 -4.66
C LEU A 535 -18.88 4.87 -4.25
N LEU A 536 -17.94 5.02 -5.19
CA LEU A 536 -16.59 5.52 -4.93
C LEU A 536 -16.58 6.91 -4.32
N ARG A 537 -17.54 7.76 -4.71
CA ARG A 537 -17.70 9.10 -4.13
C ARG A 537 -18.17 9.05 -2.67
N GLY A 538 -19.00 8.07 -2.31
CA GLY A 538 -19.54 7.93 -0.95
C GLY A 538 -20.58 8.99 -0.56
N ASP A 539 -21.10 9.75 -1.52
CA ASP A 539 -22.14 10.74 -1.29
C ASP A 539 -23.52 10.06 -1.43
N VAL A 540 -24.19 9.85 -0.30
CA VAL A 540 -25.51 9.20 -0.25
C VAL A 540 -26.58 9.95 -1.03
N LEU A 541 -26.47 11.27 -1.17
CA LEU A 541 -27.44 12.06 -1.92
C LEU A 541 -27.30 11.83 -3.43
N ILE A 542 -26.06 11.74 -3.91
CA ILE A 542 -25.76 11.39 -5.30
C ILE A 542 -26.15 9.95 -5.58
N PHE A 543 -25.78 9.01 -4.70
CA PHE A 543 -26.15 7.62 -4.85
C PHE A 543 -27.67 7.44 -4.93
N ASN A 544 -28.43 8.09 -4.04
CA ASN A 544 -29.88 8.07 -4.07
C ASN A 544 -30.47 8.73 -5.31
N ALA A 545 -29.81 9.76 -5.86
CA ALA A 545 -30.22 10.38 -7.12
C ALA A 545 -30.00 9.42 -8.30
N VAL A 546 -28.83 8.78 -8.40
CA VAL A 546 -28.53 7.72 -9.39
C VAL A 546 -29.54 6.58 -9.27
N LEU A 547 -29.81 6.11 -8.05
CA LEU A 547 -30.81 5.08 -7.75
C LEU A 547 -32.21 5.46 -8.24
N ARG A 548 -32.67 6.67 -7.93
CA ARG A 548 -33.98 7.16 -8.38
C ARG A 548 -34.07 7.17 -9.91
N ARG A 549 -33.03 7.64 -10.60
CA ARG A 549 -32.99 7.64 -12.07
C ARG A 549 -32.97 6.23 -12.64
N PHE A 550 -32.30 5.29 -11.99
CA PHE A 550 -32.34 3.90 -12.38
C PHE A 550 -33.74 3.31 -12.26
N GLU A 551 -34.45 3.57 -11.15
CA GLU A 551 -35.84 3.15 -10.95
C GLU A 551 -36.79 3.78 -11.99
N GLU A 552 -36.66 5.08 -12.27
CA GLU A 552 -37.38 5.76 -13.34
C GLU A 552 -37.11 5.09 -14.71
N GLY A 553 -35.84 4.78 -15.00
CA GLY A 553 -35.43 4.08 -16.22
C GLY A 553 -36.05 2.70 -16.35
N MET A 554 -36.07 1.90 -15.26
CA MET A 554 -36.71 0.58 -15.22
C MET A 554 -38.23 0.66 -15.44
N SER A 555 -38.88 1.73 -14.97
CA SER A 555 -40.32 1.93 -15.18
C SER A 555 -40.66 2.27 -16.64
N LYS A 556 -39.75 2.97 -17.35
CA LYS A 556 -39.98 3.49 -18.70
C LYS A 556 -39.37 2.66 -19.83
N SER A 557 -38.39 1.80 -19.55
CA SER A 557 -37.64 1.03 -20.56
C SER A 557 -37.52 -0.44 -20.18
N ASP A 558 -38.18 -1.32 -20.94
CA ASP A 558 -38.08 -2.78 -20.77
C ASP A 558 -36.67 -3.30 -21.01
N ARG A 559 -35.85 -2.56 -21.77
CA ARG A 559 -34.46 -2.88 -21.99
C ARG A 559 -33.65 -2.69 -20.71
N ILE A 560 -33.78 -1.56 -20.03
CA ILE A 560 -33.14 -1.32 -18.73
C ILE A 560 -33.61 -2.35 -17.73
N ARG A 561 -34.92 -2.66 -17.68
CA ARG A 561 -35.46 -3.69 -16.80
C ARG A 561 -34.81 -5.05 -17.03
N ARG A 562 -34.62 -5.46 -18.29
CA ARG A 562 -33.92 -6.70 -18.66
C ARG A 562 -32.41 -6.67 -18.37
N GLN A 563 -31.80 -5.48 -18.37
CA GLN A 563 -30.37 -5.29 -18.07
C GLN A 563 -30.10 -4.95 -16.59
N ALA A 564 -31.13 -4.83 -15.75
CA ALA A 564 -31.01 -4.28 -14.41
C ALA A 564 -30.01 -5.06 -13.54
N GLY A 565 -30.05 -6.40 -13.56
CA GLY A 565 -29.07 -7.22 -12.85
C GLY A 565 -27.63 -6.99 -13.34
N ALA A 566 -27.43 -6.86 -14.66
CA ALA A 566 -26.11 -6.56 -15.22
C ALA A 566 -25.63 -5.14 -14.86
N ILE A 567 -26.53 -4.15 -14.84
CA ILE A 567 -26.22 -2.77 -14.44
C ILE A 567 -25.81 -2.72 -12.97
N ILE A 568 -26.56 -3.40 -12.08
CA ILE A 568 -26.21 -3.45 -10.65
C ILE A 568 -24.88 -4.18 -10.48
N ALA A 569 -24.72 -5.36 -11.07
CA ALA A 569 -23.48 -6.14 -10.99
C ALA A 569 -22.26 -5.43 -11.62
N SER A 570 -22.45 -4.57 -12.62
CA SER A 570 -21.35 -3.80 -13.24
C SER A 570 -20.67 -2.84 -12.26
N ALA A 571 -21.39 -2.39 -11.22
CA ALA A 571 -20.80 -1.60 -10.15
C ALA A 571 -19.67 -2.34 -9.43
N ASP A 572 -19.59 -3.66 -9.60
CA ASP A 572 -18.68 -4.55 -8.89
C ASP A 572 -17.73 -5.34 -9.81
N ALA A 573 -17.71 -5.07 -11.12
CA ALA A 573 -16.93 -5.84 -12.11
C ALA A 573 -15.40 -5.84 -11.89
N GLN A 574 -14.89 -5.07 -10.92
CA GLN A 574 -13.47 -5.05 -10.49
C GLN A 574 -13.31 -5.23 -8.97
N GLY A 575 -14.34 -5.79 -8.31
CA GLY A 575 -14.44 -5.81 -6.85
C GLY A 575 -14.52 -4.41 -6.28
N VAL A 576 -15.21 -3.48 -6.96
CA VAL A 576 -15.31 -2.10 -6.49
C VAL A 576 -16.25 -2.00 -5.30
N VAL A 577 -17.19 -2.91 -5.09
CA VAL A 577 -17.96 -2.97 -3.83
C VAL A 577 -17.04 -3.44 -2.69
N ALA A 578 -16.19 -4.43 -2.97
CA ALA A 578 -15.15 -4.88 -2.05
C ALA A 578 -14.09 -3.79 -1.76
N ALA A 579 -13.69 -3.02 -2.77
CA ALA A 579 -12.79 -1.89 -2.65
C ALA A 579 -13.48 -0.67 -2.02
N ALA A 580 -14.75 -0.43 -2.26
CA ALA A 580 -15.52 0.62 -1.61
C ALA A 580 -15.63 0.32 -0.10
N GLY A 581 -15.88 -0.93 0.31
CA GLY A 581 -15.72 -1.34 1.71
C GLY A 581 -14.36 -0.95 2.32
N ALA A 582 -13.30 -1.00 1.51
CA ALA A 582 -11.92 -0.67 1.90
C ALA A 582 -11.55 0.82 1.92
N TYR A 583 -12.04 1.60 0.96
CA TYR A 583 -11.59 2.96 0.68
C TYR A 583 -12.60 4.04 1.06
N LEU A 584 -13.84 3.64 1.37
CA LEU A 584 -14.83 4.59 1.82
C LEU A 584 -14.46 5.09 3.23
N LYS A 585 -14.28 6.42 3.34
CA LYS A 585 -13.99 7.12 4.59
C LYS A 585 -15.07 6.82 5.65
N PRO A 586 -14.77 6.99 6.95
CA PRO A 586 -15.79 6.93 8.00
C PRO A 586 -17.02 7.79 7.61
N GLY A 587 -18.23 7.22 7.69
CA GLY A 587 -19.49 7.89 7.35
C GLY A 587 -20.14 7.50 6.01
N HIS A 588 -19.50 6.63 5.22
CA HIS A 588 -20.01 6.18 3.92
C HIS A 588 -20.92 4.92 4.00
N ASN A 589 -21.18 4.41 5.20
CA ASN A 589 -22.05 3.26 5.48
C ASN A 589 -23.45 3.36 4.83
N PRO A 590 -24.12 4.54 4.82
CA PRO A 590 -25.42 4.68 4.16
C PRO A 590 -25.42 4.34 2.66
N VAL A 591 -24.29 4.55 1.98
CA VAL A 591 -24.16 4.28 0.53
C VAL A 591 -24.07 2.78 0.26
N LEU A 592 -23.29 2.05 1.05
CA LEU A 592 -23.22 0.59 0.97
C LEU A 592 -24.57 -0.04 1.30
N SER A 593 -25.25 0.45 2.34
CA SER A 593 -26.60 0.00 2.71
C SER A 593 -27.58 0.21 1.56
N ALA A 594 -27.59 1.41 0.96
CA ALA A 594 -28.46 1.73 -0.15
C ALA A 594 -28.18 0.82 -1.37
N TYR A 595 -26.91 0.52 -1.66
CA TYR A 595 -26.52 -0.37 -2.74
C TYR A 595 -26.94 -1.83 -2.51
N HIS A 596 -26.73 -2.38 -1.31
CA HIS A 596 -27.17 -3.73 -1.01
C HIS A 596 -28.69 -3.85 -1.00
N ASN A 597 -29.40 -2.82 -0.51
CA ASN A 597 -30.86 -2.78 -0.52
C ASN A 597 -31.43 -2.79 -1.95
N ILE A 598 -30.84 -2.04 -2.89
CA ILE A 598 -31.28 -2.13 -4.29
C ILE A 598 -30.95 -3.50 -4.89
N ALA A 599 -29.77 -4.07 -4.60
CA ALA A 599 -29.39 -5.39 -5.08
C ALA A 599 -30.38 -6.46 -4.59
N MET A 600 -30.72 -6.46 -3.30
CA MET A 600 -31.75 -7.37 -2.74
C MET A 600 -33.12 -7.17 -3.40
N ARG A 601 -33.57 -5.91 -3.59
CA ARG A 601 -34.83 -5.62 -4.29
C ARG A 601 -34.81 -6.12 -5.74
N ALA A 602 -33.68 -6.03 -6.43
CA ALA A 602 -33.53 -6.54 -7.79
C ALA A 602 -33.68 -8.06 -7.84
N VAL A 603 -33.14 -8.80 -6.87
CA VAL A 603 -33.35 -10.26 -6.79
C VAL A 603 -34.82 -10.58 -6.51
N ARG A 604 -35.45 -9.92 -5.53
CA ARG A 604 -36.88 -10.13 -5.20
C ARG A 604 -37.80 -9.89 -6.40
N ASN A 605 -37.46 -8.90 -7.22
CA ASN A 605 -38.20 -8.55 -8.44
C ASN A 605 -37.80 -9.38 -9.67
N ARG A 606 -36.97 -10.43 -9.50
CA ARG A 606 -36.47 -11.31 -10.58
C ARG A 606 -35.72 -10.55 -11.69
N LEU A 607 -35.12 -9.41 -11.35
CA LEU A 607 -34.26 -8.62 -12.24
C LEU A 607 -32.80 -9.06 -12.18
N MET A 608 -32.44 -9.82 -11.15
CA MET A 608 -31.12 -10.37 -10.87
C MET A 608 -31.29 -11.76 -10.25
N THR A 609 -30.35 -12.68 -10.49
CA THR A 609 -30.37 -14.01 -9.86
C THR A 609 -29.79 -13.97 -8.45
N ALA A 610 -30.12 -14.97 -7.63
CA ALA A 610 -29.49 -15.13 -6.32
C ALA A 610 -27.97 -15.34 -6.42
N ALA A 611 -27.51 -16.06 -7.46
CA ALA A 611 -26.08 -16.24 -7.73
C ALA A 611 -25.37 -14.92 -8.02
N GLN A 612 -25.96 -14.05 -8.84
CA GLN A 612 -25.41 -12.71 -9.09
C GLN A 612 -25.33 -11.86 -7.82
N PHE A 613 -26.27 -12.03 -6.88
CA PHE A 613 -26.21 -11.36 -5.58
C PHE A 613 -25.12 -11.92 -4.67
N GLU A 614 -24.95 -13.25 -4.64
CA GLU A 614 -23.81 -13.89 -3.96
C GLU A 614 -22.49 -13.37 -4.52
N ASP A 615 -22.36 -13.28 -5.84
CA ASP A 615 -21.15 -12.76 -6.50
C ASP A 615 -20.84 -11.33 -6.09
N ILE A 616 -21.85 -10.47 -5.94
CA ILE A 616 -21.69 -9.08 -5.44
C ILE A 616 -21.18 -9.08 -3.99
N LEU A 617 -21.73 -9.93 -3.11
CA LEU A 617 -21.28 -10.02 -1.72
C LEU A 617 -19.89 -10.68 -1.59
N ALA A 618 -19.57 -11.60 -2.50
CA ALA A 618 -18.33 -12.36 -2.55
C ALA A 618 -17.21 -11.63 -3.31
N ALA A 619 -17.50 -10.47 -3.90
CA ALA A 619 -16.59 -9.81 -4.78
C ALA A 619 -15.26 -9.47 -4.11
N LYS A 620 -14.21 -9.48 -4.93
CA LYS A 620 -12.82 -9.30 -4.50
C LYS A 620 -12.17 -8.26 -5.40
N ASN A 621 -11.36 -7.39 -4.81
CA ASN A 621 -10.58 -6.42 -5.58
C ASN A 621 -9.55 -7.11 -6.50
N GLY A 622 -8.79 -6.33 -7.28
CA GLY A 622 -7.71 -6.85 -8.15
C GLY A 622 -6.61 -7.65 -7.44
N ARG A 623 -6.53 -7.61 -6.09
CA ARG A 623 -5.62 -8.42 -5.27
C ARG A 623 -6.25 -9.70 -4.72
N GLY A 624 -7.54 -9.95 -4.99
CA GLY A 624 -8.28 -11.10 -4.45
C GLY A 624 -8.73 -10.93 -3.00
N THR A 625 -8.88 -9.68 -2.52
CA THR A 625 -9.33 -9.36 -1.15
C THR A 625 -10.80 -8.93 -1.15
N ALA A 626 -11.62 -9.59 -0.32
CA ALA A 626 -13.04 -9.29 -0.17
C ALA A 626 -13.29 -8.05 0.70
N GLY A 627 -14.45 -7.41 0.57
CA GLY A 627 -14.81 -6.19 1.32
C GLY A 627 -14.81 -6.39 2.85
N LEU A 628 -15.28 -7.55 3.31
CA LEU A 628 -15.27 -7.90 4.75
C LEU A 628 -13.87 -7.94 5.34
N VAL A 629 -12.88 -8.44 4.58
CA VAL A 629 -11.48 -8.48 5.01
C VAL A 629 -10.92 -7.07 5.21
N PHE A 630 -11.30 -6.12 4.34
CA PHE A 630 -10.87 -4.73 4.50
C PHE A 630 -11.54 -4.03 5.66
N ALA A 631 -12.85 -4.23 5.86
CA ALA A 631 -13.55 -3.69 7.02
C ALA A 631 -12.88 -4.17 8.32
N ILE A 632 -12.50 -5.45 8.37
CA ILE A 632 -11.73 -6.03 9.48
C ILE A 632 -10.34 -5.40 9.60
N LYS A 633 -9.56 -5.32 8.52
CA LYS A 633 -8.19 -4.78 8.58
C LYS A 633 -8.14 -3.31 9.04
N ASN A 634 -9.19 -2.55 8.75
CA ASN A 634 -9.31 -1.15 9.13
C ASN A 634 -10.01 -0.94 10.49
N ASP A 635 -10.34 -2.02 11.22
CA ASP A 635 -11.11 -2.00 12.47
C ASP A 635 -12.47 -1.27 12.35
N ASP A 636 -13.07 -1.30 11.16
CA ASP A 636 -14.32 -0.60 10.84
C ASP A 636 -15.51 -1.44 11.29
N CYS A 637 -15.74 -1.42 12.60
CA CYS A 637 -16.80 -2.17 13.27
C CYS A 637 -18.20 -1.91 12.70
N GLU A 638 -18.48 -0.72 12.17
CA GLU A 638 -19.79 -0.42 11.58
C GLU A 638 -19.99 -1.20 10.28
N LYS A 639 -18.99 -1.20 9.38
CA LYS A 639 -19.07 -1.98 8.13
C LYS A 639 -19.16 -3.48 8.37
N ILE A 640 -18.48 -4.01 9.39
CA ILE A 640 -18.60 -5.43 9.76
C ILE A 640 -20.04 -5.76 10.19
N ARG A 641 -20.66 -4.92 11.04
CA ARG A 641 -22.06 -5.10 11.46
C ARG A 641 -23.01 -5.00 10.28
N GLU A 642 -22.81 -4.02 9.42
CA GLU A 642 -23.64 -3.79 8.24
C GLU A 642 -23.59 -4.97 7.28
N PHE A 643 -22.39 -5.49 6.97
CA PHE A 643 -22.23 -6.69 6.16
C PHE A 643 -22.96 -7.88 6.79
N GLY A 644 -22.83 -8.05 8.12
CA GLY A 644 -23.58 -9.05 8.86
C GLY A 644 -25.10 -8.90 8.72
N ALA A 645 -25.64 -7.69 8.89
CA ALA A 645 -27.06 -7.41 8.75
C ALA A 645 -27.58 -7.73 7.34
N ILE A 646 -26.85 -7.30 6.29
CA ILE A 646 -27.19 -7.59 4.89
C ILE A 646 -27.24 -9.11 4.64
N LEU A 647 -26.27 -9.85 5.18
CA LEU A 647 -26.20 -11.30 5.03
C LEU A 647 -27.39 -12.00 5.72
N LEU A 648 -27.77 -11.56 6.92
CA LEU A 648 -28.94 -12.10 7.64
C LEU A 648 -30.25 -11.77 6.93
N ASP A 649 -30.40 -10.56 6.42
CA ASP A 649 -31.58 -10.14 5.66
C ASP A 649 -31.72 -10.94 4.35
N ALA A 650 -30.61 -11.18 3.66
CA ALA A 650 -30.59 -11.99 2.45
C ALA A 650 -30.99 -13.45 2.73
N PHE A 651 -30.50 -14.03 3.83
CA PHE A 651 -30.91 -15.36 4.27
C PHE A 651 -32.41 -15.42 4.64
N ALA A 652 -32.90 -14.46 5.43
CA ALA A 652 -34.30 -14.39 5.83
C ALA A 652 -35.26 -14.28 4.63
N CYS A 653 -34.78 -13.74 3.51
CA CYS A 653 -35.53 -13.62 2.27
C CYS A 653 -35.36 -14.82 1.32
N GLY A 654 -34.65 -15.87 1.73
CA GLY A 654 -34.36 -17.04 0.91
C GLY A 654 -33.47 -16.76 -0.29
N LEU A 655 -32.69 -15.67 -0.26
CA LEU A 655 -31.74 -15.32 -1.32
C LEU A 655 -30.41 -16.06 -1.18
N LEU A 656 -30.04 -16.40 0.05
CA LEU A 656 -28.84 -17.16 0.38
C LEU A 656 -29.24 -18.38 1.20
N ASP A 657 -28.55 -19.49 0.97
CA ASP A 657 -28.59 -20.64 1.85
C ASP A 657 -27.53 -20.57 2.95
N SER A 658 -27.54 -21.60 3.81
CA SER A 658 -26.65 -21.65 4.95
C SER A 658 -25.18 -21.88 4.60
N ALA A 659 -24.90 -22.56 3.49
CA ALA A 659 -23.54 -22.79 3.01
C ALA A 659 -22.94 -21.51 2.41
N GLN A 660 -23.73 -20.78 1.63
CA GLN A 660 -23.37 -19.48 1.05
C GLN A 660 -23.07 -18.45 2.14
N CYS A 661 -23.92 -18.37 3.17
CA CYS A 661 -23.68 -17.49 4.33
C CYS A 661 -22.34 -17.78 5.02
N ALA A 662 -22.03 -19.05 5.29
CA ALA A 662 -20.77 -19.43 5.92
C ALA A 662 -19.55 -19.13 5.03
N LYS A 663 -19.65 -19.36 3.72
CA LYS A 663 -18.61 -19.05 2.74
C LYS A 663 -18.31 -17.55 2.68
N LEU A 664 -19.36 -16.71 2.64
CA LEU A 664 -19.24 -15.25 2.62
C LEU A 664 -18.63 -14.70 3.90
N LEU A 665 -18.99 -15.24 5.08
CA LEU A 665 -18.38 -14.84 6.36
C LEU A 665 -16.92 -15.26 6.51
N SER A 666 -16.51 -16.36 5.88
CA SER A 666 -15.09 -16.80 5.88
C SER A 666 -14.20 -15.80 5.13
N ALA A 667 -14.72 -15.28 4.01
CA ALA A 667 -14.08 -14.27 3.14
C ALA A 667 -12.56 -14.48 2.96
N PRO A 668 -12.09 -15.66 2.52
CA PRO A 668 -10.67 -15.93 2.44
C PRO A 668 -9.98 -15.04 1.42
N THR A 669 -8.78 -14.57 1.74
CA THR A 669 -7.88 -13.86 0.80
C THR A 669 -7.45 -14.76 -0.37
N ARG A 670 -6.71 -14.21 -1.34
CA ARG A 670 -6.07 -15.00 -2.41
C ARG A 670 -5.15 -16.11 -1.87
N ALA A 671 -4.55 -15.90 -0.69
CA ALA A 671 -3.72 -16.88 -0.01
C ALA A 671 -4.52 -17.89 0.84
N GLY A 672 -5.86 -17.86 0.77
CA GLY A 672 -6.73 -18.74 1.58
C GLY A 672 -6.88 -18.32 3.04
N ILE A 673 -6.25 -17.22 3.47
CA ILE A 673 -6.29 -16.72 4.85
C ILE A 673 -7.70 -16.18 5.17
N PRO A 674 -8.42 -16.74 6.17
CA PRO A 674 -9.75 -16.27 6.56
C PRO A 674 -9.73 -14.87 7.19
N ALA A 675 -10.85 -14.16 7.10
CA ALA A 675 -10.94 -12.77 7.55
C ALA A 675 -10.68 -12.59 9.06
N LEU A 676 -11.17 -13.50 9.91
CA LEU A 676 -10.92 -13.47 11.35
C LEU A 676 -9.43 -13.54 11.70
N LEU A 677 -8.65 -14.35 10.97
CA LEU A 677 -7.21 -14.48 11.22
C LEU A 677 -6.46 -13.18 10.91
N ILE A 678 -6.98 -12.35 10.00
CA ILE A 678 -6.41 -11.03 9.70
C ILE A 678 -6.64 -10.08 10.88
N ALA A 679 -7.85 -10.05 11.45
CA ALA A 679 -8.14 -9.27 12.65
C ALA A 679 -7.17 -9.60 13.79
N VAL A 680 -6.85 -10.88 13.93
CA VAL A 680 -5.97 -11.41 14.96
C VAL A 680 -4.52 -11.03 14.72
N ARG A 681 -4.03 -11.14 13.48
CA ARG A 681 -2.68 -10.71 13.09
C ARG A 681 -2.43 -9.24 13.43
N GLU A 682 -3.44 -8.41 13.19
CA GLU A 682 -3.41 -6.97 13.43
C GLU A 682 -3.79 -6.59 14.88
N ASN A 683 -4.07 -7.56 15.76
CA ASN A 683 -4.41 -7.36 17.18
C ASN A 683 -5.71 -6.53 17.43
N LEU A 684 -6.70 -6.64 16.56
CA LEU A 684 -7.91 -5.80 16.54
C LEU A 684 -9.05 -6.41 17.37
N SER A 685 -9.11 -6.08 18.67
CA SER A 685 -10.09 -6.64 19.61
C SER A 685 -11.54 -6.35 19.22
N ASP A 686 -11.82 -5.13 18.76
CA ASP A 686 -13.18 -4.67 18.47
C ASP A 686 -13.70 -5.32 17.18
N ALA A 687 -12.91 -5.35 16.10
CA ALA A 687 -13.23 -6.13 14.90
C ALA A 687 -13.49 -7.62 15.20
N ILE A 688 -12.66 -8.27 16.05
CA ILE A 688 -12.88 -9.67 16.46
C ILE A 688 -14.21 -9.82 17.19
N THR A 689 -14.50 -8.92 18.13
CA THR A 689 -15.72 -8.96 18.94
C THR A 689 -16.96 -8.77 18.06
N VAL A 690 -16.93 -7.79 17.15
CA VAL A 690 -18.03 -7.51 16.24
C VAL A 690 -18.23 -8.63 15.23
N PHE A 691 -17.16 -9.12 14.61
CA PHE A 691 -17.23 -10.25 13.69
C PHE A 691 -17.79 -11.50 14.39
N GLY A 692 -17.31 -11.81 15.60
CA GLY A 692 -17.85 -12.89 16.42
C GLY A 692 -19.33 -12.71 16.74
N GLY A 693 -19.76 -11.49 17.05
CA GLY A 693 -21.17 -11.14 17.22
C GLY A 693 -22.02 -11.42 15.98
N VAL A 694 -21.51 -11.12 14.78
CA VAL A 694 -22.18 -11.46 13.50
C VAL A 694 -22.30 -12.97 13.32
N VAL A 695 -21.24 -13.74 13.62
CA VAL A 695 -21.27 -15.22 13.55
C VAL A 695 -22.30 -15.80 14.53
N ILE A 696 -22.37 -15.28 15.75
CA ILE A 696 -23.35 -15.69 16.77
C ILE A 696 -24.78 -15.38 16.29
N ALA A 697 -25.02 -14.16 15.80
CA ALA A 697 -26.32 -13.75 15.28
C ALA A 697 -26.76 -14.60 14.07
N ALA A 698 -25.82 -14.94 13.18
CA ALA A 698 -26.08 -15.84 12.06
C ALA A 698 -26.44 -17.25 12.50
N ASN A 699 -25.83 -17.76 13.57
CA ASN A 699 -26.20 -19.07 14.10
C ASN A 699 -27.60 -19.07 14.73
N ILE A 700 -27.90 -18.06 15.55
CA ILE A 700 -29.21 -17.91 16.21
C ILE A 700 -30.33 -17.79 15.16
N SER A 701 -30.07 -17.04 14.08
CA SER A 701 -31.01 -16.86 12.96
C SER A 701 -31.08 -18.07 12.03
N LYS A 702 -30.32 -19.14 12.31
CA LYS A 702 -30.16 -20.34 11.46
C LYS A 702 -29.56 -20.08 10.07
N ALA A 703 -29.02 -18.89 9.84
CA ALA A 703 -28.26 -18.56 8.63
C ALA A 703 -26.99 -19.40 8.53
N ILE A 704 -26.39 -19.80 9.65
CA ILE A 704 -25.33 -20.82 9.68
C ILE A 704 -25.64 -21.87 10.74
N ASN A 705 -25.26 -23.12 10.49
CA ASN A 705 -25.36 -24.16 11.50
C ASN A 705 -24.23 -24.07 12.55
N ARG A 706 -24.38 -24.81 13.66
CA ARG A 706 -23.42 -24.81 14.77
C ARG A 706 -22.01 -25.23 14.34
N GLY A 707 -21.89 -26.19 13.41
CA GLY A 707 -20.60 -26.65 12.90
C GLY A 707 -19.89 -25.56 12.09
N GLN A 708 -20.62 -24.81 11.27
CA GLN A 708 -20.10 -23.68 10.51
C GLN A 708 -19.68 -22.52 11.43
N ALA A 709 -20.49 -22.18 12.44
CA ALA A 709 -20.13 -21.17 13.43
C ALA A 709 -18.83 -21.53 14.16
N PHE A 710 -18.70 -22.79 14.59
CA PHE A 710 -17.45 -23.29 15.18
C PHE A 710 -16.28 -23.22 14.20
N SER A 711 -16.45 -23.61 12.94
CA SER A 711 -15.40 -23.55 11.92
C SER A 711 -14.91 -22.11 11.67
N LEU A 712 -15.83 -21.14 11.58
CA LEU A 712 -15.50 -19.73 11.41
C LEU A 712 -14.72 -19.16 12.62
N LEU A 713 -15.13 -19.51 13.85
CA LEU A 713 -14.44 -19.09 15.08
C LEU A 713 -13.11 -19.82 15.31
N SER A 714 -12.95 -21.02 14.74
CA SER A 714 -11.72 -21.82 14.82
C SER A 714 -10.70 -21.46 13.74
N ALA A 715 -10.96 -20.46 12.89
CA ALA A 715 -10.20 -20.14 11.68
C ALA A 715 -8.69 -20.46 11.80
N HIS A 716 -8.16 -21.27 10.89
CA HIS A 716 -6.79 -21.75 10.96
C HIS A 716 -5.86 -20.97 10.01
N ALA A 717 -4.62 -20.78 10.44
CA ALA A 717 -3.51 -20.29 9.65
C ALA A 717 -2.86 -21.43 8.85
N TRP A 718 -1.67 -21.17 8.33
CA TRP A 718 -0.81 -22.23 7.82
C TRP A 718 -0.48 -23.24 8.94
N ALA A 719 -0.28 -24.51 8.55
CA ALA A 719 0.06 -25.61 9.47
C ALA A 719 -0.95 -25.89 10.60
N ASP A 720 -2.26 -25.79 10.32
CA ASP A 720 -3.34 -26.08 11.27
C ASP A 720 -3.32 -25.26 12.58
N CYS A 721 -2.57 -24.17 12.63
CA CYS A 721 -2.52 -23.28 13.79
C CYS A 721 -3.81 -22.47 13.89
N SER A 722 -4.61 -22.65 14.95
CA SER A 722 -5.85 -21.87 15.12
C SER A 722 -5.57 -20.38 15.31
N ALA A 723 -6.52 -19.51 15.00
CA ALA A 723 -6.36 -18.08 15.16
C ALA A 723 -6.05 -17.68 16.61
N LEU A 724 -6.68 -18.32 17.60
CA LEU A 724 -6.37 -18.09 19.01
C LEU A 724 -4.95 -18.57 19.38
N ALA A 725 -4.49 -19.68 18.79
CA ALA A 725 -3.11 -20.15 18.93
C ALA A 725 -2.10 -19.17 18.35
N PHE A 726 -2.35 -18.68 17.15
CA PHE A 726 -1.52 -17.64 16.55
C PHE A 726 -1.47 -16.37 17.41
N ALA A 727 -2.61 -15.94 17.97
CA ALA A 727 -2.69 -14.77 18.86
C ALA A 727 -1.80 -14.93 20.10
N ALA A 728 -1.88 -16.10 20.74
CA ALA A 728 -1.07 -16.44 21.90
C ALA A 728 0.43 -16.50 21.55
N ALA A 729 0.77 -17.18 20.46
CA ALA A 729 2.15 -17.35 19.98
C ALA A 729 2.82 -16.04 19.54
N SER A 730 2.03 -15.05 19.11
CA SER A 730 2.54 -13.77 18.61
C SER A 730 2.35 -12.61 19.59
N GLY A 731 1.97 -12.91 20.84
CA GLY A 731 1.77 -11.93 21.90
C GLY A 731 0.64 -10.93 21.65
N LYS A 732 -0.39 -11.31 20.90
CA LYS A 732 -1.52 -10.44 20.52
C LYS A 732 -2.59 -10.44 21.61
N CYS A 733 -2.30 -9.82 22.76
CA CYS A 733 -3.17 -9.84 23.95
C CYS A 733 -4.60 -9.30 23.70
N ASN A 734 -4.75 -8.23 22.92
CA ASN A 734 -6.06 -7.64 22.60
C ASN A 734 -6.92 -8.59 21.76
N ALA A 735 -6.29 -9.33 20.84
CA ALA A 735 -6.96 -10.38 20.08
C ALA A 735 -7.43 -11.54 20.99
N VAL A 736 -6.60 -11.96 21.95
CA VAL A 736 -6.99 -12.98 22.95
C VAL A 736 -8.20 -12.49 23.76
N LEU A 737 -8.21 -11.25 24.23
CA LEU A 737 -9.33 -10.67 24.97
C LEU A 737 -10.61 -10.59 24.11
N GLY A 738 -10.48 -10.18 22.85
CA GLY A 738 -11.60 -10.13 21.90
C GLY A 738 -12.21 -11.51 21.68
N PHE A 739 -11.37 -12.52 21.45
CA PHE A 739 -11.81 -13.91 21.37
C PHE A 739 -12.50 -14.38 22.65
N GLY A 740 -11.94 -14.01 23.81
CA GLY A 740 -12.51 -14.40 25.09
C GLY A 740 -13.95 -13.93 25.26
N LYS A 741 -14.22 -12.67 24.90
CA LYS A 741 -15.59 -12.10 24.88
C LYS A 741 -16.49 -12.91 23.93
N VAL A 742 -16.03 -13.19 22.71
CA VAL A 742 -16.81 -13.93 21.71
C VAL A 742 -17.14 -15.36 22.18
N ILE A 743 -16.15 -16.08 22.73
CA ILE A 743 -16.32 -17.46 23.20
C ILE A 743 -17.33 -17.51 24.34
N ALA A 744 -17.20 -16.64 25.34
CA ALA A 744 -18.12 -16.58 26.48
C ALA A 744 -19.56 -16.28 26.02
N VAL A 745 -19.75 -15.29 25.14
CA VAL A 745 -21.08 -14.96 24.60
C VAL A 745 -21.63 -16.12 23.77
N ALA A 746 -20.82 -16.73 22.90
CA ALA A 746 -21.26 -17.85 22.07
C ALA A 746 -21.65 -19.09 22.90
N ALA A 747 -20.93 -19.37 23.99
CA ALA A 747 -21.26 -20.45 24.92
C ALA A 747 -22.57 -20.17 25.67
N SER A 748 -22.73 -18.97 26.24
CA SER A 748 -23.94 -18.57 26.96
C SER A 748 -25.21 -18.60 26.10
N LYS A 749 -25.08 -18.35 24.78
CA LYS A 749 -26.19 -18.40 23.81
C LYS A 749 -26.42 -19.81 23.23
N GLY A 750 -25.66 -20.81 23.66
CA GLY A 750 -25.76 -22.19 23.14
C GLY A 750 -25.31 -22.36 21.68
N VAL A 751 -24.61 -21.36 21.14
CA VAL A 751 -23.98 -21.41 19.81
C VAL A 751 -22.80 -22.37 19.84
N LEU A 752 -21.99 -22.34 20.90
CA LEU A 752 -20.92 -23.31 21.15
C LEU A 752 -21.31 -24.25 22.29
N THR A 753 -20.99 -25.54 22.16
CA THR A 753 -21.05 -26.48 23.28
C THR A 753 -19.79 -26.38 24.14
N ASN A 754 -19.85 -26.82 25.40
CA ASN A 754 -18.66 -26.88 26.28
C ASN A 754 -17.50 -27.65 25.63
N ALA A 755 -17.79 -28.75 24.92
CA ALA A 755 -16.78 -29.50 24.18
C ALA A 755 -16.18 -28.74 22.96
N GLN A 756 -16.91 -27.79 22.38
CA GLN A 756 -16.39 -26.91 21.33
C GLN A 756 -15.59 -25.75 21.93
N VAL A 757 -16.06 -25.16 23.04
CA VAL A 757 -15.30 -24.18 23.83
C VAL A 757 -13.94 -24.76 24.20
N TYR A 758 -13.92 -25.93 24.83
CA TYR A 758 -12.69 -26.62 25.19
C TYR A 758 -11.76 -26.86 23.99
N ARG A 759 -12.30 -27.31 22.84
CA ARG A 759 -11.51 -27.51 21.62
C ARG A 759 -10.90 -26.23 21.04
N LEU A 760 -11.59 -25.08 21.14
CA LEU A 760 -11.02 -23.78 20.74
C LEU A 760 -9.83 -23.42 21.62
N LEU A 761 -9.95 -23.63 22.94
CA LEU A 761 -8.90 -23.32 23.91
C LEU A 761 -7.72 -24.29 23.88
N GLN A 762 -7.91 -25.52 23.39
CA GLN A 762 -6.79 -26.42 23.13
C GLN A 762 -5.88 -25.89 22.03
N GLY A 763 -6.44 -25.11 21.09
CA GLY A 763 -5.76 -24.41 20.00
C GLY A 763 -4.60 -25.21 19.41
N ARG A 764 -4.89 -26.16 18.51
CA ARG A 764 -3.85 -27.03 17.90
C ARG A 764 -2.71 -26.18 17.33
N PRO A 765 -1.50 -26.16 17.91
CA PRO A 765 -0.35 -25.60 17.25
C PRO A 765 0.33 -26.70 16.45
N ALA A 766 1.07 -26.33 15.41
CA ALA A 766 1.86 -27.27 14.62
C ALA A 766 2.81 -28.15 15.48
N LEU A 767 3.16 -27.68 16.69
CA LEU A 767 4.08 -28.33 17.64
C LEU A 767 3.40 -29.06 18.80
N GLY A 768 2.06 -29.13 18.85
CA GLY A 768 1.32 -29.87 19.89
C GLY A 768 1.38 -29.30 21.31
N GLN A 769 2.00 -28.13 21.50
CA GLN A 769 1.99 -27.35 22.74
C GLN A 769 0.61 -26.78 23.08
N GLN A 770 0.37 -26.36 24.32
CA GLN A 770 -0.87 -25.68 24.68
C GLN A 770 -0.75 -24.15 24.53
N LEU A 771 -1.88 -23.45 24.39
CA LEU A 771 -1.91 -21.99 24.19
C LEU A 771 -1.11 -21.21 25.24
N LEU A 772 -1.32 -21.55 26.51
CA LEU A 772 -0.71 -20.87 27.65
C LEU A 772 0.79 -21.15 27.72
N GLU A 773 1.17 -22.41 27.55
CA GLU A 773 2.55 -22.87 27.47
C GLU A 773 3.31 -22.16 26.34
N MET A 774 2.74 -22.12 25.14
CA MET A 774 3.34 -21.46 23.97
C MET A 774 3.55 -19.95 24.20
N ALA A 775 2.55 -19.25 24.75
CA ALA A 775 2.70 -17.83 25.08
C ALA A 775 3.76 -17.60 26.17
N LEU A 776 3.89 -18.51 27.13
CA LEU A 776 4.91 -18.46 28.18
C LEU A 776 6.32 -18.72 27.63
N CYS A 777 6.51 -19.78 26.84
CA CYS A 777 7.80 -20.12 26.23
C CYS A 777 8.34 -19.01 25.31
N LEU A 778 7.44 -18.25 24.67
CA LEU A 778 7.81 -17.11 23.81
C LEU A 778 7.88 -15.78 24.56
N GLY A 779 7.67 -15.76 25.88
CA GLY A 779 7.80 -14.56 26.72
C GLY A 779 6.67 -13.54 26.55
N HIS A 780 5.47 -13.95 26.14
CA HIS A 780 4.33 -13.07 25.85
C HIS A 780 3.38 -12.89 27.04
N PHE A 781 3.86 -12.31 28.14
CA PHE A 781 3.15 -12.26 29.43
C PHE A 781 1.75 -11.64 29.40
N ASP A 782 1.50 -10.60 28.59
CA ASP A 782 0.17 -10.01 28.47
C ASP A 782 -0.85 -10.98 27.85
N ALA A 783 -0.42 -11.77 26.86
CA ALA A 783 -1.26 -12.80 26.27
C ALA A 783 -1.53 -13.93 27.28
N VAL A 784 -0.54 -14.28 28.10
CA VAL A 784 -0.68 -15.25 29.19
C VAL A 784 -1.72 -14.77 30.22
N LYS A 785 -1.65 -13.52 30.65
CA LYS A 785 -2.63 -12.91 31.57
C LYS A 785 -4.04 -12.91 30.96
N ALA A 786 -4.15 -12.55 29.68
CA ALA A 786 -5.42 -12.57 28.97
C ALA A 786 -6.02 -13.98 28.86
N LEU A 787 -5.20 -15.01 28.57
CA LEU A 787 -5.61 -16.42 28.53
C LEU A 787 -6.04 -16.92 29.92
N GLY A 788 -5.28 -16.61 30.97
CA GLY A 788 -5.62 -17.00 32.34
C GLY A 788 -6.98 -16.43 32.78
N ASN A 789 -7.21 -15.14 32.51
CA ASN A 789 -8.51 -14.52 32.79
C ASN A 789 -9.64 -15.17 31.98
N LEU A 790 -9.40 -15.50 30.71
CA LEU A 790 -10.36 -16.20 29.88
C LEU A 790 -10.73 -17.57 30.46
N TYR A 791 -9.74 -18.38 30.86
CA TYR A 791 -9.96 -19.71 31.42
C TYR A 791 -10.76 -19.64 32.72
N LEU A 792 -10.38 -18.72 33.63
CA LEU A 792 -11.07 -18.51 34.89
C LEU A 792 -12.53 -18.09 34.64
N ASN A 793 -12.78 -17.13 33.75
CA ASN A 793 -14.14 -16.70 33.44
C ASN A 793 -15.00 -17.84 32.88
N LEU A 794 -14.46 -18.63 31.94
CA LEU A 794 -15.21 -19.77 31.37
C LEU A 794 -15.43 -20.91 32.37
N TYR A 795 -14.55 -21.07 33.36
CA TYR A 795 -14.76 -21.98 34.48
C TYR A 795 -15.90 -21.54 35.37
N MET A 796 -15.86 -20.28 35.82
CA MET A 796 -16.84 -19.71 36.74
C MET A 796 -18.24 -19.70 36.13
N GLU A 797 -18.34 -19.54 34.82
CA GLU A 797 -19.60 -19.63 34.06
C GLU A 797 -20.03 -21.08 33.75
N GLY A 798 -19.26 -22.09 34.18
CA GLY A 798 -19.58 -23.52 34.01
C GLY A 798 -19.39 -24.07 32.59
N PHE A 799 -18.66 -23.35 31.73
CA PHE A 799 -18.36 -23.80 30.37
C PHE A 799 -17.14 -24.72 30.28
N LEU A 800 -16.26 -24.67 31.29
CA LEU A 800 -15.17 -25.60 31.48
C LEU A 800 -15.34 -26.36 32.78
N ASP A 801 -15.00 -27.64 32.77
CA ASP A 801 -14.89 -28.42 33.99
C ASP A 801 -13.47 -28.40 34.57
N ARG A 802 -13.34 -28.89 35.80
CA ARG A 802 -12.07 -28.96 36.53
C ARG A 802 -11.00 -29.76 35.77
N GLY A 803 -11.39 -30.86 35.11
CA GLY A 803 -10.49 -31.71 34.33
C GLY A 803 -9.99 -31.02 33.07
N GLN A 804 -10.86 -30.27 32.38
CA GLN A 804 -10.53 -29.47 31.21
C GLN A 804 -9.57 -28.33 31.54
N ILE A 805 -9.78 -27.62 32.65
CA ILE A 805 -8.86 -26.56 33.07
C ILE A 805 -7.52 -27.15 33.47
N ARG A 806 -7.53 -28.22 34.26
CA ARG A 806 -6.30 -28.95 34.59
C ARG A 806 -5.56 -29.34 33.31
N ALA A 807 -6.27 -29.88 32.32
CA ALA A 807 -5.68 -30.23 31.05
C ALA A 807 -5.11 -29.03 30.29
N LEU A 808 -5.78 -27.87 30.25
CA LEU A 808 -5.30 -26.64 29.59
C LEU A 808 -4.14 -25.94 30.33
N LEU A 809 -3.93 -26.27 31.61
CA LEU A 809 -2.82 -25.77 32.43
C LEU A 809 -1.65 -26.78 32.46
N SER A 810 -1.93 -28.07 32.34
CA SER A 810 -0.93 -29.14 32.30
C SER A 810 -0.40 -29.30 30.88
N GLY A 811 0.56 -28.46 30.51
CA GLY A 811 1.40 -28.69 29.32
C GLY A 811 1.97 -30.11 29.31
N LYS A 812 2.21 -30.69 28.13
CA LYS A 812 2.59 -32.12 28.00
C LYS A 812 4.01 -32.43 28.47
N THR A 813 4.79 -31.45 28.87
CA THR A 813 6.23 -31.55 29.16
C THR A 813 6.53 -31.12 30.59
N SER A 814 7.07 -32.04 31.38
CA SER A 814 7.58 -31.77 32.73
C SER A 814 8.73 -30.75 32.72
N GLU A 815 9.48 -30.66 31.62
CA GLU A 815 10.53 -29.64 31.38
C GLU A 815 9.95 -28.23 31.27
N SER A 816 8.82 -28.05 30.61
CA SER A 816 8.21 -26.72 30.40
C SER A 816 7.64 -26.14 31.69
N THR A 817 7.28 -26.99 32.66
CA THR A 817 6.93 -26.55 34.02
C THR A 817 8.17 -26.06 34.79
N GLN A 818 9.32 -26.71 34.58
CA GLN A 818 10.61 -26.27 35.17
C GLN A 818 11.16 -25.01 34.48
N GLU A 819 11.01 -24.87 33.17
CA GLU A 819 11.29 -23.63 32.44
C GLU A 819 10.33 -22.51 32.85
N LEU A 820 9.05 -22.82 33.12
CA LEU A 820 8.10 -21.86 33.68
C LEU A 820 8.61 -21.28 34.99
N ILE A 821 9.02 -22.16 35.91
CA ILE A 821 9.60 -21.78 37.20
C ILE A 821 10.92 -21.03 36.97
N GLY A 822 11.74 -21.43 36.01
CA GLY A 822 12.99 -20.76 35.61
C GLY A 822 12.77 -19.32 35.09
N VAL A 823 11.83 -19.12 34.18
CA VAL A 823 11.46 -17.81 33.61
C VAL A 823 10.80 -16.92 34.66
N LEU A 824 9.96 -17.47 35.53
CA LEU A 824 9.36 -16.75 36.66
C LEU A 824 10.37 -16.37 37.75
N THR A 825 11.47 -17.13 37.88
CA THR A 825 12.54 -16.86 38.85
C THR A 825 13.67 -15.98 38.33
N HIS A 826 13.87 -15.89 37.01
CA HIS A 826 14.97 -15.14 36.38
C HIS A 826 14.52 -13.96 35.47
N GLY A 827 13.23 -13.81 35.20
CA GLY A 827 12.68 -12.73 34.37
C GLY A 827 12.68 -11.35 35.05
N ARG A 828 12.93 -10.28 34.29
CA ARG A 828 13.04 -8.89 34.79
C ARG A 828 11.72 -8.22 35.21
N ASP A 829 10.60 -8.95 35.21
CA ASP A 829 9.26 -8.37 35.40
C ASP A 829 8.47 -9.10 36.50
N ALA A 830 8.70 -8.70 37.76
CA ALA A 830 8.10 -9.28 38.95
C ALA A 830 6.57 -9.12 38.99
N GLU A 831 6.00 -8.14 38.28
CA GLU A 831 4.56 -7.91 38.19
C GLU A 831 3.85 -9.00 37.39
N ALA A 832 4.46 -9.45 36.29
CA ALA A 832 3.93 -10.53 35.46
C ALA A 832 3.94 -11.89 36.20
N ALA A 833 5.02 -12.18 36.93
CA ALA A 833 5.11 -13.37 37.77
C ALA A 833 4.06 -13.36 38.90
N THR A 834 3.83 -12.21 39.51
CA THR A 834 2.83 -12.04 40.57
C THR A 834 1.39 -12.14 40.05
N ALA A 835 1.11 -11.61 38.86
CA ALA A 835 -0.21 -11.75 38.22
C ALA A 835 -0.50 -13.19 37.78
N LEU A 836 0.50 -13.90 37.26
CA LEU A 836 0.39 -15.31 36.89
C LEU A 836 0.21 -16.18 38.13
N LEU A 837 1.03 -15.98 39.17
CA LEU A 837 0.92 -16.68 40.44
C LEU A 837 -0.41 -16.36 41.12
N GLY A 838 -0.88 -15.10 41.12
CA GLY A 838 -2.18 -14.74 41.68
C GLY A 838 -3.34 -15.44 40.97
N ASN A 839 -3.35 -15.46 39.63
CA ASN A 839 -4.39 -16.14 38.86
C ASN A 839 -4.29 -17.67 38.99
N ILE A 840 -3.08 -18.25 38.95
CA ILE A 840 -2.87 -19.70 39.13
C ILE A 840 -3.23 -20.12 40.56
N ILE A 841 -2.90 -19.32 41.58
CA ILE A 841 -3.21 -19.60 43.00
C ILE A 841 -4.71 -19.50 43.22
N VAL A 842 -5.40 -18.46 42.73
CA VAL A 842 -6.86 -18.35 42.85
C VAL A 842 -7.55 -19.48 42.08
N THR A 843 -7.06 -19.82 40.89
CA THR A 843 -7.60 -20.94 40.10
C THR A 843 -7.32 -22.28 40.78
N ALA A 844 -6.14 -22.46 41.39
CA ALA A 844 -5.77 -23.66 42.15
C ALA A 844 -6.56 -23.78 43.45
N GLU A 845 -6.80 -22.69 44.19
CA GLU A 845 -7.62 -22.68 45.41
C GLU A 845 -9.10 -22.95 45.11
N CYS A 846 -9.65 -22.38 44.02
CA CYS A 846 -11.01 -22.70 43.56
C CYS A 846 -11.13 -24.16 43.08
N ILE A 847 -10.04 -24.76 42.61
CA ILE A 847 -10.00 -26.13 42.09
C ILE A 847 -9.74 -27.15 43.20
N LEU A 848 -8.90 -26.88 44.21
CA LEU A 848 -8.33 -27.91 45.11
C LEU A 848 -9.10 -28.10 46.43
N ASN A 849 -10.25 -27.46 46.62
CA ASN A 849 -10.97 -27.46 47.90
C ASN A 849 -11.74 -28.74 48.27
N ASP A 850 -11.47 -29.89 47.64
CA ASP A 850 -11.94 -31.19 48.13
C ASP A 850 -10.79 -32.21 48.10
N ASN A 851 -10.21 -32.45 49.28
CA ASN A 851 -9.34 -33.56 49.71
C ASN A 851 -7.99 -33.84 49.02
N ASP A 852 -7.57 -33.08 48.01
CA ASP A 852 -6.21 -33.23 47.46
C ASP A 852 -5.26 -32.15 48.01
N ASP A 853 -4.22 -32.62 48.70
CA ASP A 853 -3.14 -31.80 49.25
C ASP A 853 -2.47 -30.97 48.11
N PRO A 854 -2.49 -29.62 48.15
CA PRO A 854 -1.83 -28.78 47.13
C PRO A 854 -0.29 -28.85 47.20
N THR A 855 0.25 -29.46 48.25
CA THR A 855 1.67 -29.52 48.58
C THR A 855 2.59 -30.11 47.50
N PRO A 856 2.21 -31.09 46.65
CA PRO A 856 3.09 -31.61 45.59
C PRO A 856 3.40 -30.60 44.48
N LEU A 857 2.45 -29.71 44.14
CA LEU A 857 2.66 -28.69 43.10
C LEU A 857 3.53 -27.54 43.62
N PHE A 858 3.36 -27.16 44.89
CA PHE A 858 4.17 -26.16 45.58
C PHE A 858 5.59 -26.68 45.93
N LEU A 859 5.74 -27.94 46.32
CA LEU A 859 7.04 -28.57 46.59
C LEU A 859 7.88 -28.77 45.32
N SER A 860 7.25 -29.06 44.18
CA SER A 860 7.97 -29.17 42.90
C SER A 860 8.57 -27.82 42.48
N ALA A 861 7.88 -26.71 42.74
CA ALA A 861 8.38 -25.36 42.49
C ALA A 861 9.50 -24.93 43.47
N ALA A 862 9.41 -25.32 44.74
CA ALA A 862 10.41 -25.03 45.76
C ALA A 862 11.71 -25.84 45.59
N ASN A 863 11.63 -27.06 45.05
CA ASN A 863 12.78 -27.94 44.86
C ASN A 863 13.62 -27.63 43.60
N ALA A 864 13.16 -26.77 42.70
CA ALA A 864 13.81 -26.49 41.41
C ALA A 864 14.87 -25.37 41.45
N SER A 865 15.12 -24.72 42.59
CA SER A 865 16.22 -23.75 42.74
C SER A 865 16.82 -23.77 44.16
N PRO A 866 18.12 -24.11 44.33
CA PRO A 866 18.75 -24.16 45.65
C PRO A 866 19.08 -22.76 46.24
N SER A 867 18.64 -21.68 45.57
CA SER A 867 18.83 -20.29 46.05
C SER A 867 17.60 -19.70 46.75
N ILE A 868 16.47 -20.42 46.80
CA ILE A 868 15.30 -20.01 47.58
C ILE A 868 15.36 -20.69 48.94
N ASP A 869 15.87 -19.98 49.95
CA ASP A 869 15.76 -20.40 51.34
C ASP A 869 14.27 -20.56 51.70
N LEU A 870 13.87 -21.71 52.24
CA LEU A 870 12.53 -21.97 52.80
C LEU A 870 12.13 -20.92 53.86
N ARG A 871 13.10 -20.19 54.42
CA ARG A 871 12.85 -19.00 55.25
C ARG A 871 12.28 -17.82 54.48
N THR A 872 12.50 -17.64 53.18
CA THR A 872 11.94 -16.53 52.38
C THR A 872 10.42 -16.70 52.16
N LEU A 873 9.96 -17.95 51.99
CA LEU A 873 8.52 -18.30 51.97
C LEU A 873 7.87 -18.26 53.37
N ALA A 874 8.61 -18.61 54.42
CA ALA A 874 8.15 -18.41 55.80
C ALA A 874 8.16 -16.93 56.22
N VAL A 875 9.06 -16.11 55.68
CA VAL A 875 9.13 -14.64 55.86
C VAL A 875 8.03 -13.94 55.06
N ALA A 876 7.55 -14.45 53.93
CA ALA A 876 6.33 -13.93 53.30
C ALA A 876 5.08 -14.13 54.19
N ARG A 877 5.00 -15.26 54.92
CA ARG A 877 3.94 -15.52 55.91
C ARG A 877 4.10 -14.76 57.24
N SER A 878 5.29 -14.24 57.54
CA SER A 878 5.59 -13.55 58.81
C SER A 878 6.17 -12.14 58.64
N SER A 879 6.12 -11.59 57.42
CA SER A 879 6.72 -10.30 57.05
C SER A 879 6.16 -9.17 57.92
N PRO A 880 7.03 -8.43 58.63
CA PRO A 880 6.63 -7.21 59.33
C PRO A 880 5.99 -6.19 58.39
N ALA A 881 6.31 -6.20 57.08
CA ALA A 881 5.70 -5.31 56.10
C ALA A 881 4.28 -5.72 55.71
N LEU A 882 3.96 -7.02 55.65
CA LEU A 882 2.58 -7.50 55.44
C LEU A 882 1.73 -7.39 56.71
N ARG A 883 2.33 -7.54 57.90
CA ARG A 883 1.67 -7.24 59.18
C ARG A 883 1.51 -5.75 59.41
N ALA A 884 2.46 -4.92 58.98
CA ALA A 884 2.33 -3.46 58.95
C ALA A 884 1.27 -3.04 57.94
N LEU A 885 1.21 -3.62 56.74
CA LEU A 885 0.15 -3.36 55.76
C LEU A 885 -1.22 -3.81 56.27
N ALA A 886 -1.31 -4.96 56.94
CA ALA A 886 -2.56 -5.43 57.56
C ALA A 886 -2.95 -4.60 58.79
N ALA A 887 -1.99 -4.11 59.57
CA ALA A 887 -2.22 -3.18 60.68
C ALA A 887 -2.57 -1.77 60.19
N ASP A 888 -2.00 -1.32 59.08
CA ASP A 888 -2.30 -0.06 58.40
C ASP A 888 -3.66 -0.14 57.73
N MET A 889 -4.02 -1.27 57.10
CA MET A 889 -5.37 -1.51 56.58
C MET A 889 -6.42 -1.65 57.69
N ARG A 890 -6.07 -2.25 58.83
CA ARG A 890 -6.95 -2.34 60.00
C ARG A 890 -7.09 -0.98 60.69
N ALA A 891 -6.01 -0.20 60.79
CA ALA A 891 -6.03 1.20 61.24
C ALA A 891 -6.77 2.12 60.26
N LEU A 892 -6.72 1.85 58.95
CA LEU A 892 -7.51 2.54 57.93
C LEU A 892 -9.00 2.16 58.07
N CYS A 893 -9.33 0.90 58.34
CA CYS A 893 -10.69 0.46 58.65
C CYS A 893 -11.21 1.10 59.95
N ASP A 894 -10.40 1.16 61.01
CA ASP A 894 -10.75 1.78 62.30
C ASP A 894 -10.84 3.33 62.16
N GLN A 895 -10.03 3.95 61.31
CA GLN A 895 -10.12 5.38 60.95
C GLN A 895 -11.34 5.68 60.07
N VAL A 896 -11.76 4.73 59.22
CA VAL A 896 -12.99 4.84 58.43
C VAL A 896 -14.22 4.65 59.33
N GLU A 897 -14.19 3.71 60.29
CA GLU A 897 -15.25 3.54 61.31
C GLU A 897 -15.36 4.75 62.26
N SER A 898 -14.25 5.35 62.67
CA SER A 898 -14.24 6.55 63.54
C SER A 898 -14.46 7.87 62.78
N GLY A 899 -14.10 7.94 61.49
CA GLY A 899 -14.32 9.08 60.61
C GLY A 899 -15.76 9.22 60.09
N LEU A 900 -16.59 8.18 60.23
CA LEU A 900 -18.00 8.15 59.82
C LEU A 900 -18.93 9.04 60.66
N ALA A 901 -18.41 9.80 61.63
CA ALA A 901 -19.18 10.72 62.46
C ALA A 901 -19.24 12.19 61.97
N VAL A 902 -18.55 12.58 60.88
CA VAL A 902 -18.49 14.01 60.49
C VAL A 902 -18.71 14.26 58.99
N CYS A 903 -19.77 15.02 58.70
CA CYS A 903 -20.15 15.70 57.43
C CYS A 903 -20.72 14.86 56.27
N GLY A 904 -22.02 15.08 56.00
CA GLY A 904 -22.90 14.28 55.15
C GLY A 904 -22.79 14.42 53.63
N HIS A 905 -21.77 15.08 53.07
CA HIS A 905 -21.67 15.27 51.60
C HIS A 905 -20.71 14.29 50.89
N VAL A 906 -19.86 13.55 51.62
CA VAL A 906 -18.98 12.49 51.06
C VAL A 906 -19.70 11.13 51.00
N ARG A 907 -20.85 11.01 51.67
CA ARG A 907 -21.57 9.73 51.91
C ARG A 907 -22.11 9.06 50.63
N ALA A 908 -22.51 9.85 49.64
CA ALA A 908 -23.14 9.33 48.41
C ALA A 908 -22.13 8.75 47.42
N GLN A 909 -20.93 9.32 47.32
CA GLN A 909 -19.92 8.85 46.36
C GLN A 909 -19.11 7.67 46.90
N PHE A 910 -18.81 7.64 48.22
CA PHE A 910 -18.15 6.49 48.84
C PHE A 910 -19.07 5.27 48.97
N GLY A 911 -20.38 5.47 49.17
CA GLY A 911 -21.35 4.37 49.19
C GLY A 911 -21.44 3.60 47.88
N ILE A 912 -21.35 4.29 46.74
CA ILE A 912 -21.38 3.67 45.40
C ILE A 912 -20.07 2.94 45.11
N LEU A 913 -18.92 3.52 45.50
CA LEU A 913 -17.61 2.89 45.29
C LEU A 913 -17.42 1.65 46.18
N ALA A 914 -17.84 1.73 47.45
CA ALA A 914 -17.83 0.59 48.38
C ALA A 914 -18.83 -0.50 47.97
N GLN A 915 -20.02 -0.14 47.46
CA GLN A 915 -20.97 -1.11 46.91
C GLN A 915 -20.42 -1.81 45.65
N GLN A 916 -19.69 -1.11 44.79
CA GLN A 916 -19.05 -1.70 43.62
C GLN A 916 -17.89 -2.63 44.02
N MET A 917 -17.10 -2.26 45.03
CA MET A 917 -16.01 -3.10 45.55
C MET A 917 -16.52 -4.32 46.35
N LEU A 918 -17.61 -4.20 47.12
CA LEU A 918 -18.23 -5.34 47.80
C LEU A 918 -18.94 -6.28 46.80
N ARG A 919 -19.64 -5.76 45.79
CA ARG A 919 -20.25 -6.58 44.74
C ARG A 919 -19.24 -7.34 43.89
N SER A 920 -18.03 -6.78 43.68
CA SER A 920 -16.98 -7.47 42.94
C SER A 920 -16.18 -8.47 43.77
N ARG A 921 -16.34 -8.51 45.11
CA ARG A 921 -15.49 -9.34 45.99
C ARG A 921 -16.23 -10.31 46.92
N ILE A 922 -17.54 -10.19 47.13
CA ILE A 922 -18.32 -11.12 47.98
C ILE A 922 -18.93 -12.30 47.19
N GLY A 923 -18.70 -12.37 45.87
CA GLY A 923 -19.04 -13.56 45.07
C GLY A 923 -18.11 -14.77 45.28
N LEU A 924 -17.14 -14.67 46.19
CA LEU A 924 -16.21 -15.74 46.53
C LEU A 924 -16.34 -16.02 48.03
N PHE A 925 -16.45 -17.30 48.38
CA PHE A 925 -16.73 -17.88 49.70
C PHE A 925 -18.22 -17.98 50.05
N PHE A 926 -18.82 -19.16 49.87
CA PHE A 926 -19.40 -20.01 50.94
C PHE A 926 -20.14 -21.23 50.33
N ASP A 927 -19.77 -22.43 50.79
CA ASP A 927 -20.45 -23.71 50.55
C ASP A 927 -21.35 -24.03 51.77
N PRO A 928 -22.62 -24.47 51.63
CA PRO A 928 -23.52 -24.66 52.74
C PRO A 928 -23.40 -26.09 53.29
N GLY A 929 -22.41 -26.32 54.16
CA GLY A 929 -22.25 -27.62 54.81
C GLY A 929 -21.23 -27.63 55.95
N GLU A 930 -21.53 -26.98 57.09
CA GLU A 930 -21.32 -27.49 58.47
C GLU A 930 -21.52 -26.40 59.57
N PRO A 931 -21.77 -26.78 60.85
CA PRO A 931 -22.59 -25.98 61.76
C PRO A 931 -21.82 -25.25 62.88
N ALA A 932 -22.18 -23.99 63.13
CA ALA A 932 -22.68 -23.47 64.43
C ALA A 932 -22.53 -21.94 64.59
N GLU A 933 -21.65 -21.25 63.83
CA GLU A 933 -21.46 -19.79 63.99
C GLU A 933 -21.79 -18.95 62.74
N GLY A 934 -21.68 -19.52 61.53
CA GLY A 934 -22.00 -18.82 60.27
C GLY A 934 -23.46 -18.34 60.14
N PRO A 935 -24.48 -19.15 60.50
CA PRO A 935 -25.88 -18.73 60.37
C PRO A 935 -26.27 -17.55 61.28
N ARG A 936 -25.58 -17.37 62.41
CA ARG A 936 -25.87 -16.29 63.37
C ARG A 936 -25.33 -14.94 62.87
N LEU A 937 -24.11 -14.93 62.34
CA LEU A 937 -23.49 -13.76 61.73
C LEU A 937 -24.21 -13.34 60.44
N PHE A 938 -24.65 -14.32 59.63
CA PHE A 938 -25.46 -14.06 58.44
C PHE A 938 -26.84 -13.47 58.80
N ALA A 939 -27.49 -13.97 59.85
CA ALA A 939 -28.76 -13.41 60.32
C ALA A 939 -28.61 -11.97 60.83
N GLU A 940 -27.51 -11.63 61.51
CA GLU A 940 -27.22 -10.26 61.97
C GLU A 940 -26.91 -9.31 60.81
N ILE A 941 -26.13 -9.73 59.82
CA ILE A 941 -25.81 -8.94 58.62
C ILE A 941 -27.04 -8.76 57.73
N TRP A 942 -27.88 -9.79 57.59
CA TRP A 942 -29.12 -9.73 56.82
C TRP A 942 -30.18 -8.83 57.47
N GLU A 943 -30.28 -8.80 58.80
CA GLU A 943 -31.13 -7.84 59.53
C GLU A 943 -30.63 -6.39 59.39
N GLN A 944 -29.31 -6.17 59.46
CA GLN A 944 -28.70 -4.87 59.19
C GLN A 944 -28.98 -4.39 57.76
N TRP A 945 -28.93 -5.30 56.79
CA TRP A 945 -29.21 -5.02 55.38
C TRP A 945 -30.69 -4.69 55.14
N LYS A 946 -31.64 -5.42 55.75
CA LYS A 946 -33.07 -5.09 55.71
C LYS A 946 -33.39 -3.71 56.30
N ARG A 947 -32.69 -3.31 57.37
CA ARG A 947 -32.85 -1.97 57.97
C ARG A 947 -32.32 -0.86 57.06
N LEU A 948 -31.25 -1.12 56.30
CA LEU A 948 -30.73 -0.18 55.31
C LEU A 948 -31.65 -0.05 54.09
N ASP A 949 -32.30 -1.13 53.66
CA ASP A 949 -33.26 -1.17 52.55
C ASP A 949 -34.61 -0.51 52.92
N GLN A 950 -35.04 -0.56 54.18
CA GLN A 950 -36.24 0.13 54.68
C GLN A 950 -36.06 1.65 54.89
N ILE A 951 -34.82 2.17 54.84
CA ILE A 951 -34.50 3.60 54.97
C ILE A 951 -34.45 4.29 53.59
N GLN A 952 -34.34 3.52 52.50
CA GLN A 952 -34.69 3.97 51.15
C GLN A 952 -36.20 4.07 50.98
#